data_AF-A0A2E0L942-F1
#
_entry.id   AF-A0A2E0L942-F1
#
_cell.length_a   1.000
_cell.length_b   1.000
_cell.length_c   1.000
_cell.angle_alpha   90.00
_cell.angle_beta   90.00
_cell.angle_gamma   90.00
#
_symmetry.space_group_name_H-M   'P 1'
#
loop_
_entity.id
_entity.type
_entity.pdbx_description
1 polymer ?
#
loop_
_entity_poly.entity_id
_entity_poly.type
_entity_poly.pdbx_seq_one_letter_code
_entity_poly.pdbx_strand_id
1 'polypeptide(L)'
;MSNLQARLDDIRRRLLGALDDPDVLSELEREARALLTDAKNTPHEAAAQALFAELARMSSPTSAASATIRGLLRRARIRIEIAGDDDDVDEAIDILSEALALDPQNPPVIAMLQQAGAYSQQARQRVSDLFARYDIDAPPVYEQPAPPEPEPEPEAPPPAQAPPASQQGSLPAYPTSSGYPAPEEQIRQEMSARRMPGQGPLYNGPDIDDTLSELTQAYYAGDYQQTVDLANRVLGQQPGNPTALEYRQKAEDNIIRGVVPDHRIPFEARVAYNRANSLVRAGNYDEAERLYREARDLAERSGILTWKDAEQALLEIQDLALARELLNEGDRLMATDNWADALRKYEGALRVVANDPLADERIETVRRVQQDADQASAQLSMLSGSLQEQANQLQNTMTIISRARQRLPNSQRLSQLLEEARQRLNGIKTQLQDQAQAGLTRAQSASSLEERLNLTNEALHLLELATKLAPGDTELSDMLLGARANASDMERARQMIERAAALVAQNFENELSQARSMLAGLTQYAQDPRYRAVVGDLLARHVEHAEDALEDGDIEEAESWLQVTDDEPFNVLGRRAEVQRLENSLRNQRTGKRVRLATLVLIIIIFGGLGIALAQPVWVPLVFPPPTSTPSVTPTPSDTPTPSHTPTSTNTPTETSTPTPTPTSTDTAVPTPTVTPSLTVTPSETPTHTNTPTATYTPSDTPTITNTPTITPTPLVLCRVFVPGPDAVRVRSEPSITGVQVGLIPPENIVEVTGQQISSQDGRLWYLVNVSIGNSASIRGWIRSDTSRPVETCPPLD
;
A
#
# COMPACT_ATOMS: atom_id res chain seq x y z
N MET A 1 49.54 3.37 28.73
CA MET A 1 49.56 3.86 30.13
C MET A 1 49.36 5.37 30.18
N SER A 2 50.26 6.20 29.63
CA SER A 2 50.15 7.69 29.67
C SER A 2 48.81 8.29 29.20
N ASN A 3 48.14 7.68 28.22
CA ASN A 3 46.84 8.15 27.70
C ASN A 3 45.71 8.06 28.76
N LEU A 4 45.66 7.01 29.58
CA LEU A 4 44.61 6.84 30.60
C LEU A 4 44.70 7.89 31.71
N GLN A 5 45.91 8.20 32.17
CA GLN A 5 46.13 9.26 33.16
C GLN A 5 45.73 10.64 32.59
N ALA A 6 46.09 10.93 31.34
CA ALA A 6 45.69 12.18 30.68
C ALA A 6 44.16 12.32 30.56
N ARG A 7 43.44 11.22 30.25
CA ARG A 7 41.95 11.20 30.21
C ARG A 7 41.33 11.35 31.61
N LEU A 8 41.89 10.69 32.63
CA LEU A 8 41.49 10.89 34.04
C LEU A 8 41.58 12.37 34.45
N ASP A 9 42.71 13.00 34.15
CA ASP A 9 43.00 14.39 34.53
C ASP A 9 42.28 15.41 33.62
N ASP A 10 41.76 14.99 32.47
CA ASP A 10 40.89 15.80 31.61
C ASP A 10 39.44 15.80 32.08
N ILE A 11 38.86 14.62 32.33
CA ILE A 11 37.50 14.50 32.88
C ILE A 11 37.42 15.22 34.24
N ARG A 12 38.44 15.11 35.11
CA ARG A 12 38.51 15.88 36.37
C ARG A 12 38.55 17.39 36.16
N ARG A 13 39.27 17.89 35.14
CA ARG A 13 39.30 19.33 34.83
C ARG A 13 37.96 19.83 34.27
N ARG A 14 37.28 19.03 33.44
CA ARG A 14 35.93 19.35 32.95
C ARG A 14 34.89 19.33 34.08
N LEU A 15 34.97 18.34 34.97
CA LEU A 15 34.09 18.21 36.14
C LEU A 15 34.15 19.43 37.08
N LEU A 16 35.35 19.98 37.32
CA LEU A 16 35.53 21.21 38.11
C LEU A 16 34.87 22.46 37.51
N GLY A 17 34.49 22.43 36.22
CA GLY A 17 33.77 23.52 35.54
C GLY A 17 32.31 23.18 35.17
N ALA A 18 31.81 22.01 35.54
CA ALA A 18 30.52 21.47 35.11
C ALA A 18 29.54 21.21 36.28
N LEU A 19 29.80 21.80 37.46
CA LEU A 19 29.04 21.54 38.69
C LEU A 19 27.55 21.93 38.62
N ASP A 20 27.18 22.83 37.70
CA ASP A 20 25.84 23.40 37.58
C ASP A 20 25.05 22.91 36.34
N ASP A 21 25.62 22.03 35.50
CA ASP A 21 24.99 21.58 34.24
C ASP A 21 24.72 20.05 34.24
N PRO A 22 23.44 19.62 34.30
CA PRO A 22 23.08 18.20 34.38
C PRO A 22 23.31 17.42 33.07
N ASP A 23 23.22 18.07 31.91
CA ASP A 23 23.43 17.41 30.61
C ASP A 23 24.93 17.14 30.42
N VAL A 24 25.81 18.08 30.81
CA VAL A 24 27.28 17.89 30.83
C VAL A 24 27.71 16.83 31.85
N LEU A 25 27.10 16.78 33.05
CA LEU A 25 27.36 15.72 34.02
C LEU A 25 27.03 14.33 33.46
N SER A 26 25.93 14.19 32.71
CA SER A 26 25.56 12.92 32.06
C SER A 26 26.56 12.49 30.98
N GLU A 27 27.13 13.44 30.23
CA GLU A 27 28.17 13.16 29.23
C GLU A 27 29.49 12.75 29.90
N LEU A 28 29.92 13.47 30.95
CA LEU A 28 31.12 13.12 31.72
C LEU A 28 30.98 11.75 32.40
N GLU A 29 29.79 11.39 32.88
CA GLU A 29 29.53 10.04 33.40
C GLU A 29 29.69 8.97 32.29
N ARG A 30 29.18 9.22 31.08
CA ARG A 30 29.35 8.32 29.93
C ARG A 30 30.83 8.17 29.53
N GLU A 31 31.59 9.26 29.51
CA GLU A 31 33.05 9.23 29.28
C GLU A 31 33.78 8.46 30.38
N ALA A 32 33.38 8.62 31.65
CA ALA A 32 33.94 7.89 32.79
C ALA A 32 33.63 6.38 32.76
N ARG A 33 32.45 5.96 32.28
CA ARG A 33 32.13 4.53 32.04
C ARG A 33 33.04 3.92 30.97
N ALA A 34 33.31 4.65 29.90
CA ALA A 34 34.26 4.21 28.86
C ALA A 34 35.69 4.13 29.41
N LEU A 35 36.14 5.17 30.13
CA LEU A 35 37.44 5.20 30.80
C LEU A 35 37.61 4.05 31.82
N LEU A 36 36.58 3.73 32.60
CA LEU A 36 36.58 2.62 33.55
C LEU A 36 36.75 1.26 32.84
N THR A 37 36.13 1.11 31.67
CA THR A 37 36.29 -0.10 30.83
C THR A 37 37.72 -0.21 30.30
N ASP A 38 38.28 0.89 29.80
CA ASP A 38 39.65 0.97 29.28
C ASP A 38 40.73 0.81 30.38
N ALA A 39 40.42 1.20 31.62
CA ALA A 39 41.32 1.16 32.77
C ALA A 39 41.35 -0.20 33.50
N LYS A 40 40.49 -1.15 33.13
CA LYS A 40 40.35 -2.45 33.80
C LYS A 40 41.63 -3.28 33.76
N ASN A 41 42.00 -3.89 34.89
CA ASN A 41 43.27 -4.58 35.14
C ASN A 41 44.52 -3.69 34.96
N THR A 42 44.40 -2.37 35.15
CA THR A 42 45.54 -1.43 35.11
C THR A 42 45.75 -0.73 36.45
N PRO A 43 46.93 -0.14 36.73
CA PRO A 43 47.15 0.64 37.95
C PRO A 43 46.22 1.85 38.12
N HIS A 44 45.56 2.30 37.03
CA HIS A 44 44.63 3.42 37.03
C HIS A 44 43.18 2.98 37.30
N GLU A 45 42.89 1.67 37.42
CA GLU A 45 41.54 1.15 37.62
C GLU A 45 40.87 1.76 38.86
N ALA A 46 41.55 1.76 40.01
CA ALA A 46 41.02 2.33 41.24
C ALA A 46 40.74 3.84 41.14
N ALA A 47 41.56 4.58 40.37
CA ALA A 47 41.35 6.00 40.13
C ALA A 47 40.17 6.27 39.18
N ALA A 48 39.96 5.41 38.18
CA ALA A 48 38.81 5.46 37.28
C ALA A 48 37.50 5.03 37.98
N GLN A 49 37.56 4.03 38.86
CA GLN A 49 36.46 3.62 39.73
C GLN A 49 36.07 4.77 40.68
N ALA A 50 37.04 5.42 41.32
CA ALA A 50 36.79 6.55 42.20
C ALA A 50 36.16 7.75 41.46
N LEU A 51 36.69 8.13 40.29
CA LEU A 51 36.12 9.21 39.47
C LEU A 51 34.71 8.88 38.96
N PHE A 52 34.47 7.64 38.55
CA PHE A 52 33.15 7.19 38.14
C PHE A 52 32.15 7.20 39.31
N ALA A 53 32.57 6.76 40.50
CA ALA A 53 31.74 6.84 41.72
C ALA A 53 31.47 8.28 42.16
N GLU A 54 32.43 9.19 41.98
CA GLU A 54 32.29 10.63 42.25
C GLU A 54 31.28 11.29 41.29
N LEU A 55 31.35 11.00 39.99
CA LEU A 55 30.37 11.43 38.99
C LEU A 55 28.97 10.82 39.25
N ALA A 56 28.91 9.52 39.55
CA ALA A 56 27.65 8.84 39.86
C ALA A 56 26.98 9.43 41.12
N ARG A 57 27.75 9.79 42.16
CA ARG A 57 27.22 10.50 43.34
C ARG A 57 26.61 11.88 43.00
N MET A 58 27.11 12.55 41.97
CA MET A 58 26.56 13.83 41.50
C MET A 58 25.38 13.67 40.53
N SER A 59 25.27 12.57 39.78
CA SER A 59 24.16 12.31 38.84
C SER A 59 22.98 11.55 39.46
N SER A 60 23.19 10.82 40.56
CA SER A 60 22.16 10.08 41.30
C SER A 60 21.03 11.01 41.79
N PRO A 61 19.75 10.61 41.68
CA PRO A 61 18.66 11.38 42.26
C PRO A 61 18.75 11.34 43.79
N THR A 62 18.90 12.50 44.42
CA THR A 62 18.87 12.65 45.88
C THR A 62 17.49 12.41 46.50
N SER A 63 16.42 12.24 45.70
CA SER A 63 15.09 11.87 46.17
C SER A 63 14.21 11.27 45.06
N ALA A 64 13.15 10.54 45.43
CA ALA A 64 12.15 10.03 44.49
C ALA A 64 11.40 11.16 43.74
N ALA A 65 11.34 12.36 44.31
CA ALA A 65 10.74 13.54 43.68
C ALA A 65 11.61 14.04 42.50
N SER A 66 12.94 14.12 42.66
CA SER A 66 13.83 14.56 41.58
C SER A 66 13.92 13.55 40.44
N ALA A 67 13.78 12.24 40.71
CA ALA A 67 13.59 11.24 39.66
C ALA A 67 12.30 11.47 38.86
N THR A 68 11.18 11.78 39.53
CA THR A 68 9.88 12.05 38.89
C THR A 68 9.92 13.34 38.06
N ILE A 69 10.50 14.42 38.59
CA ILE A 69 10.66 15.70 37.87
C ILE A 69 11.51 15.51 36.59
N ARG A 70 12.60 14.72 36.65
CA ARG A 70 13.41 14.42 35.45
C ARG A 70 12.62 13.65 34.37
N GLY A 71 11.74 12.72 34.77
CA GLY A 71 10.84 12.03 33.85
C GLY A 71 9.84 12.97 33.16
N LEU A 72 9.18 13.84 33.95
CA LEU A 72 8.25 14.85 33.43
C LEU A 72 8.93 15.86 32.50
N LEU A 73 10.13 16.35 32.86
CA LEU A 73 10.96 17.21 32.01
C LEU A 73 11.31 16.55 30.68
N ARG A 74 11.69 15.26 30.68
CA ARG A 74 11.99 14.52 29.45
C ARG A 74 10.74 14.37 28.56
N ARG A 75 9.59 14.02 29.16
CA ARG A 75 8.30 13.90 28.45
C ARG A 75 7.87 15.23 27.82
N ALA A 76 7.96 16.32 28.57
CA ALA A 76 7.66 17.68 28.08
C ALA A 76 8.62 18.12 26.98
N ARG A 77 9.94 17.91 27.14
CA ARG A 77 10.95 18.22 26.11
C ARG A 77 10.62 17.51 24.79
N ILE A 78 10.31 16.22 24.84
CA ILE A 78 9.99 15.44 23.64
C ILE A 78 8.70 15.96 22.98
N ARG A 79 7.64 16.28 23.74
CA ARG A 79 6.43 16.93 23.18
C ARG A 79 6.74 18.27 22.51
N ILE A 80 7.55 19.13 23.13
CA ILE A 80 7.98 20.43 22.59
C ILE A 80 8.82 20.27 21.31
N GLU A 81 9.68 19.25 21.24
CA GLU A 81 10.52 18.95 20.06
C GLU A 81 9.73 18.38 18.87
N ILE A 82 8.65 17.63 19.11
CA ILE A 82 7.80 17.08 18.05
C ILE A 82 6.58 17.96 17.73
N ALA A 83 6.39 19.06 18.47
CA ALA A 83 5.17 19.85 18.53
C ALA A 83 4.62 20.17 17.13
N GLY A 84 3.41 19.66 16.89
CA GLY A 84 2.70 19.77 15.63
C GLY A 84 1.96 21.10 15.45
N ASP A 85 1.37 21.53 16.56
CA ASP A 85 0.36 22.54 16.75
C ASP A 85 0.51 23.16 18.17
N ASP A 86 -0.43 24.02 18.56
CA ASP A 86 -0.49 24.59 19.91
C ASP A 86 -0.93 23.57 20.98
N ASP A 87 -1.68 22.52 20.60
CA ASP A 87 -2.19 21.51 21.54
C ASP A 87 -1.03 20.69 22.14
N ASP A 88 -0.03 20.33 21.32
CA ASP A 88 1.20 19.67 21.77
C ASP A 88 2.02 20.48 22.79
N VAL A 89 2.03 21.81 22.62
CA VAL A 89 2.70 22.74 23.53
C VAL A 89 1.90 22.90 24.82
N ASP A 90 0.57 22.98 24.72
CA ASP A 90 -0.33 23.08 25.86
C ASP A 90 -0.30 21.79 26.73
N GLU A 91 -0.22 20.60 26.12
CA GLU A 91 0.02 19.34 26.84
C GLU A 91 1.40 19.29 27.51
N ALA A 92 2.45 19.82 26.85
CA ALA A 92 3.76 19.94 27.47
C ALA A 92 3.77 20.91 28.67
N ILE A 93 3.02 22.02 28.58
CA ILE A 93 2.81 22.95 29.70
C ILE A 93 2.09 22.27 30.85
N ASP A 94 1.10 21.42 30.59
CA ASP A 94 0.37 20.71 31.65
C ASP A 94 1.26 19.67 32.35
N ILE A 95 2.12 18.95 31.62
CA ILE A 95 3.15 18.06 32.18
C ILE A 95 4.18 18.83 33.03
N LEU A 96 4.60 20.01 32.56
CA LEU A 96 5.49 20.89 33.33
C LEU A 96 4.79 21.48 34.56
N SER A 97 3.47 21.68 34.52
CA SER A 97 2.69 22.12 35.69
C SER A 97 2.63 21.05 36.79
N GLU A 98 2.62 19.76 36.42
CA GLU A 98 2.75 18.65 37.36
C GLU A 98 4.16 18.63 37.99
N ALA A 99 5.20 18.85 37.19
CA ALA A 99 6.57 18.97 37.71
C ALA A 99 6.73 20.16 38.67
N LEU A 100 6.10 21.30 38.34
CA LEU A 100 6.11 22.52 39.16
C LEU A 100 5.34 22.35 40.47
N ALA A 101 4.31 21.49 40.51
CA ALA A 101 3.60 21.14 41.74
C ALA A 101 4.46 20.32 42.73
N LEU A 102 5.49 19.60 42.24
CA LEU A 102 6.43 18.84 43.06
C LEU A 102 7.57 19.73 43.61
N ASP A 103 8.07 20.67 42.80
CA ASP A 103 9.10 21.64 43.19
C ASP A 103 8.88 22.98 42.46
N PRO A 104 8.20 23.96 43.08
CA PRO A 104 7.85 25.23 42.45
C PRO A 104 9.03 26.12 42.06
N GLN A 105 10.23 25.85 42.58
CA GLN A 105 11.42 26.68 42.35
C GLN A 105 12.48 25.94 41.50
N ASN A 106 12.11 24.84 40.84
CA ASN A 106 13.01 24.03 40.04
C ASN A 106 13.48 24.76 38.77
N PRO A 107 14.76 25.17 38.64
CA PRO A 107 15.19 26.03 37.53
C PRO A 107 15.02 25.38 36.13
N PRO A 108 15.31 24.08 35.93
CA PRO A 108 15.00 23.39 34.66
C PRO A 108 13.52 23.43 34.24
N VAL A 109 12.58 23.29 35.18
CA VAL A 109 11.13 23.35 34.89
C VAL A 109 10.72 24.76 34.49
N ILE A 110 11.22 25.79 35.20
CA ILE A 110 10.95 27.20 34.88
C ILE A 110 11.52 27.56 33.50
N ALA A 111 12.74 27.13 33.17
CA ALA A 111 13.35 27.36 31.87
C ALA A 111 12.57 26.70 30.72
N MET A 112 12.08 25.47 30.93
CA MET A 112 11.29 24.77 29.91
C MET A 112 9.88 25.34 29.74
N LEU A 113 9.27 25.84 30.82
CA LEU A 113 8.01 26.61 30.75
C LEU A 113 8.21 27.92 29.96
N GLN A 114 9.32 28.64 30.17
CA GLN A 114 9.66 29.83 29.37
C GLN A 114 9.85 29.47 27.89
N GLN A 115 10.50 28.35 27.59
CA GLN A 115 10.64 27.84 26.22
C GLN A 115 9.28 27.52 25.59
N ALA A 116 8.38 26.82 26.29
CA ALA A 116 7.03 26.54 25.80
C ALA A 116 6.24 27.84 25.56
N GLY A 117 6.33 28.81 26.47
CA GLY A 117 5.73 30.14 26.34
C GLY A 117 6.32 31.02 25.23
N ALA A 118 7.37 30.57 24.54
CA ALA A 118 7.89 31.22 23.34
C ALA A 118 7.11 30.83 22.07
N TYR A 119 6.50 29.63 22.01
CA TYR A 119 5.87 29.08 20.81
C TYR A 119 4.66 29.90 20.34
N SER A 120 3.76 30.27 21.25
CA SER A 120 2.58 31.06 20.92
C SER A 120 2.16 32.03 22.02
N GLN A 121 1.31 33.00 21.65
CA GLN A 121 0.78 33.99 22.61
C GLN A 121 -0.15 33.34 23.64
N GLN A 122 -0.83 32.24 23.29
CA GLN A 122 -1.66 31.44 24.20
C GLN A 122 -0.79 30.69 25.21
N ALA A 123 0.21 29.95 24.73
CA ALA A 123 1.20 29.28 25.58
C ALA A 123 1.86 30.26 26.56
N ARG A 124 2.22 31.46 26.10
CA ARG A 124 2.77 32.54 26.93
C ARG A 124 1.83 33.00 28.04
N GLN A 125 0.53 33.12 27.76
CA GLN A 125 -0.48 33.46 28.76
C GLN A 125 -0.62 32.33 29.80
N ARG A 126 -0.71 31.06 29.37
CA ARG A 126 -0.76 29.91 30.29
C ARG A 126 0.47 29.83 31.20
N VAL A 127 1.66 30.05 30.65
CA VAL A 127 2.92 30.08 31.42
C VAL A 127 2.96 31.27 32.39
N SER A 128 2.52 32.46 31.96
CA SER A 128 2.41 33.62 32.85
C SER A 128 1.42 33.38 34.00
N ASP A 129 0.27 32.75 33.73
CA ASP A 129 -0.72 32.39 34.73
C ASP A 129 -0.19 31.32 35.71
N LEU A 130 0.62 30.37 35.23
CA LEU A 130 1.30 29.39 36.10
C LEU A 130 2.33 30.06 37.00
N PHE A 131 3.20 30.93 36.48
CA PHE A 131 4.18 31.66 37.29
C PHE A 131 3.50 32.56 38.32
N ALA A 132 2.40 33.23 37.97
CA ALA A 132 1.61 34.01 38.92
C ALA A 132 0.92 33.16 40.01
N ARG A 133 0.55 31.91 39.73
CA ARG A 133 -0.03 30.99 40.73
C ARG A 133 0.98 30.44 41.72
N TYR A 134 2.24 30.29 41.32
CA TYR A 134 3.33 29.72 42.13
C TYR A 134 4.30 30.78 42.70
N ASP A 135 4.01 32.07 42.54
CA ASP A 135 4.81 33.21 43.02
C ASP A 135 6.26 33.20 42.50
N ILE A 136 6.41 32.96 41.18
CA ILE A 136 7.71 32.82 40.50
C ILE A 136 8.07 34.13 39.80
N ASP A 137 9.05 34.86 40.34
CA ASP A 137 9.67 36.05 39.74
C ASP A 137 10.54 35.67 38.52
N ALA A 138 9.89 35.38 37.39
CA ALA A 138 10.55 35.09 36.12
C ALA A 138 11.05 36.40 35.45
N PRO A 139 12.32 36.46 34.97
CA PRO A 139 12.78 37.59 34.17
C PRO A 139 12.01 37.67 32.84
N PRO A 140 11.79 38.88 32.29
CA PRO A 140 11.07 39.04 31.02
C PRO A 140 11.83 38.38 29.87
N VAL A 141 11.09 37.66 29.02
CA VAL A 141 11.61 36.98 27.84
C VAL A 141 12.28 37.99 26.91
N TYR A 142 13.57 37.78 26.59
CA TYR A 142 14.23 38.54 25.54
C TYR A 142 13.65 38.14 24.18
N GLU A 143 13.06 39.11 23.48
CA GLU A 143 12.63 38.94 22.08
C GLU A 143 13.84 38.55 21.21
N GLN A 144 13.83 37.36 20.62
CA GLN A 144 14.59 37.13 19.40
C GLN A 144 13.87 37.86 18.27
N PRO A 145 14.51 38.82 17.58
CA PRO A 145 13.88 39.50 16.45
C PRO A 145 13.58 38.50 15.33
N ALA A 146 12.45 38.68 14.65
CA ALA A 146 12.13 37.90 13.46
C ALA A 146 13.24 38.02 12.40
N PRO A 147 13.45 37.00 11.54
CA PRO A 147 14.38 37.10 10.43
C PRO A 147 14.03 38.31 9.54
N PRO A 148 14.98 39.17 9.16
CA PRO A 148 14.67 40.37 8.41
C PRO A 148 14.21 40.03 6.99
N GLU A 149 13.05 40.57 6.63
CA GLU A 149 12.55 40.62 5.25
C GLU A 149 13.48 41.53 4.42
N PRO A 150 13.78 41.21 3.14
CA PRO A 150 14.82 41.90 2.39
C PRO A 150 14.37 43.29 1.88
N GLU A 151 14.66 44.34 2.65
CA GLU A 151 14.52 45.74 2.21
C GLU A 151 15.73 46.22 1.36
N PRO A 152 15.52 47.20 0.46
CA PRO A 152 16.47 47.54 -0.61
C PRO A 152 17.65 48.42 -0.20
N GLU A 153 18.70 48.42 -1.02
CA GLU A 153 19.97 49.13 -0.80
C GLU A 153 19.82 50.64 -0.54
N PRO A 154 20.47 51.18 0.52
CA PRO A 154 20.71 52.61 0.68
C PRO A 154 22.11 53.03 0.20
N GLU A 155 22.19 54.20 -0.43
CA GLU A 155 23.44 54.80 -0.97
C GLU A 155 24.45 55.18 0.13
N ALA A 156 25.74 55.13 -0.21
CA ALA A 156 26.84 55.50 0.68
C ALA A 156 27.22 56.98 0.62
N PRO A 157 27.50 57.60 1.79
CA PRO A 157 28.52 58.65 1.91
C PRO A 157 29.53 58.38 3.07
N PRO A 158 30.63 59.15 3.20
CA PRO A 158 31.94 58.54 3.51
C PRO A 158 32.55 59.03 4.89
N PRO A 159 33.88 59.10 5.13
CA PRO A 159 34.49 58.18 6.09
C PRO A 159 35.16 58.82 7.33
N ALA A 160 35.30 57.97 8.37
CA ALA A 160 36.34 57.93 9.41
C ALA A 160 36.90 59.23 10.03
N GLN A 161 36.70 59.39 11.34
CA GLN A 161 37.63 60.11 12.23
C GLN A 161 37.81 59.38 13.57
N ALA A 162 39.04 59.41 14.08
CA ALA A 162 39.44 59.02 15.44
C ALA A 162 40.78 59.72 15.76
N PRO A 163 41.25 59.80 17.03
CA PRO A 163 40.55 59.91 18.31
C PRO A 163 40.85 61.29 18.99
N PRO A 164 40.63 61.49 20.31
CA PRO A 164 41.83 61.57 21.16
C PRO A 164 41.72 61.08 22.63
N ALA A 165 42.92 60.81 23.14
CA ALA A 165 43.41 60.35 24.44
C ALA A 165 42.92 61.00 25.77
N SER A 166 42.61 60.11 26.75
CA SER A 166 43.15 60.02 28.14
C SER A 166 43.04 61.15 29.18
N GLN A 167 42.70 60.76 30.43
CA GLN A 167 43.41 61.16 31.67
C GLN A 167 43.22 60.13 32.82
N GLN A 168 44.02 60.23 33.89
CA GLN A 168 44.36 59.12 34.81
C GLN A 168 44.04 59.40 36.30
N GLY A 169 43.97 58.33 37.12
CA GLY A 169 44.12 58.34 38.60
C GLY A 169 42.83 58.02 39.38
N SER A 170 42.85 57.33 40.53
CA SER A 170 43.96 56.71 41.30
C SER A 170 43.42 55.75 42.40
N LEU A 171 44.25 54.80 42.88
CA LEU A 171 43.95 53.82 43.96
C LEU A 171 44.37 54.32 45.36
N PRO A 172 43.85 53.71 46.45
CA PRO A 172 44.66 52.83 47.32
C PRO A 172 43.90 51.54 47.76
N ALA A 173 44.45 50.32 47.74
CA ALA A 173 45.50 49.68 48.57
C ALA A 173 45.03 48.97 49.87
N TYR A 174 44.80 47.63 49.77
CA TYR A 174 45.39 46.50 50.55
C TYR A 174 45.18 46.38 52.10
N PRO A 175 45.09 45.15 52.71
CA PRO A 175 45.99 44.01 52.44
C PRO A 175 45.49 42.53 52.53
N THR A 176 46.26 41.67 51.84
CA THR A 176 46.61 40.24 52.01
C THR A 176 45.88 39.30 52.99
N SER A 177 45.68 38.04 52.53
CA SER A 177 45.95 36.83 53.33
C SER A 177 46.48 35.71 52.44
N SER A 178 47.39 34.88 52.96
CA SER A 178 48.07 33.80 52.23
C SER A 178 48.11 32.50 53.05
N GLY A 179 47.50 31.44 52.51
CA GLY A 179 47.69 30.04 52.94
C GLY A 179 46.95 29.61 54.22
N TYR A 180 46.32 28.43 54.18
CA TYR A 180 46.72 27.23 54.94
C TYR A 180 46.09 25.99 54.26
N PRO A 181 46.63 24.76 54.44
CA PRO A 181 46.23 23.57 53.68
C PRO A 181 45.28 22.63 54.47
N ALA A 182 45.02 21.44 53.91
CA ALA A 182 44.11 20.43 54.45
C ALA A 182 44.50 19.90 55.85
N PRO A 183 43.54 19.46 56.68
CA PRO A 183 43.79 18.98 58.04
C PRO A 183 44.02 17.46 58.09
N GLU A 184 45.28 17.02 58.17
CA GLU A 184 45.64 15.70 58.67
C GLU A 184 46.78 15.78 59.70
N GLU A 185 46.78 14.82 60.63
CA GLU A 185 47.82 14.45 61.59
C GLU A 185 48.43 15.53 62.53
N GLN A 186 48.11 15.45 63.83
CA GLN A 186 49.01 14.92 64.89
C GLN A 186 48.49 15.27 66.30
N ILE A 187 48.17 14.24 67.11
CA ILE A 187 48.11 14.35 68.58
C ILE A 187 49.07 13.34 69.20
N ARG A 188 50.31 13.79 69.36
CA ARG A 188 51.35 13.36 70.32
C ARG A 188 52.41 14.48 70.29
N GLN A 189 52.96 14.97 71.39
CA GLN A 189 52.89 14.51 72.77
C GLN A 189 53.41 15.64 73.68
N GLU A 190 52.76 15.97 74.81
CA GLU A 190 53.52 16.42 75.98
C GLU A 190 52.79 16.19 77.32
N MET A 191 53.59 16.01 78.35
CA MET A 191 53.33 15.22 79.55
C MET A 191 52.41 15.89 80.58
N SER A 192 51.58 15.09 81.28
CA SER A 192 51.39 15.30 82.72
C SER A 192 50.94 14.05 83.49
N ALA A 193 51.38 13.99 84.76
CA ALA A 193 50.84 13.20 85.88
C ALA A 193 50.84 11.65 85.84
N ARG A 194 51.80 11.07 86.58
CA ARG A 194 51.76 9.71 87.16
C ARG A 194 50.43 9.38 87.88
N ARG A 195 49.95 8.13 87.76
CA ARG A 195 49.40 7.32 88.86
C ARG A 195 49.60 5.82 88.60
N MET A 196 49.71 5.05 89.69
CA MET A 196 50.04 3.61 89.73
C MET A 196 48.81 2.72 89.44
N PRO A 197 48.99 1.42 89.10
CA PRO A 197 47.92 0.54 88.61
C PRO A 197 47.09 -0.13 89.72
N GLY A 198 45.83 -0.48 89.42
CA GLY A 198 44.99 -1.28 90.31
C GLY A 198 43.58 -1.64 89.78
N GLN A 199 43.38 -2.93 89.49
CA GLN A 199 42.12 -3.71 89.55
C GLN A 199 40.79 -3.19 88.94
N GLY A 200 40.48 -3.69 87.74
CA GLY A 200 39.14 -4.19 87.34
C GLY A 200 38.07 -3.18 86.88
N PRO A 201 36.95 -3.66 86.27
CA PRO A 201 36.61 -5.05 85.91
C PRO A 201 36.88 -5.41 84.44
N LEU A 202 36.84 -6.70 84.11
CA LEU A 202 36.93 -7.22 82.74
C LEU A 202 35.69 -6.82 81.93
N TYR A 203 35.87 -5.95 80.95
CA TYR A 203 34.97 -5.85 79.80
C TYR A 203 35.60 -6.67 78.68
N ASN A 204 35.06 -7.85 78.39
CA ASN A 204 35.27 -8.46 77.07
C ASN A 204 34.56 -7.57 76.06
N GLY A 205 35.31 -6.79 75.29
CA GLY A 205 34.82 -6.38 73.98
C GLY A 205 34.63 -7.63 73.11
N PRO A 206 33.75 -7.59 72.10
CA PRO A 206 33.75 -8.65 71.07
C PRO A 206 35.15 -8.70 70.47
N ASP A 207 35.68 -9.91 70.27
CA ASP A 207 37.00 -10.06 69.66
C ASP A 207 36.97 -9.47 68.25
N ILE A 208 38.08 -8.88 67.82
CA ILE A 208 38.13 -8.19 66.51
C ILE A 208 37.83 -9.19 65.39
N ASP A 209 38.24 -10.45 65.56
CA ASP A 209 37.96 -11.57 64.65
C ASP A 209 36.47 -11.94 64.59
N ASP A 210 35.72 -11.81 65.70
CA ASP A 210 34.26 -11.97 65.71
C ASP A 210 33.61 -10.83 64.90
N THR A 211 34.02 -9.58 65.14
CA THR A 211 33.46 -8.42 64.41
C THR A 211 33.82 -8.39 62.93
N LEU A 212 34.98 -8.96 62.55
CA LEU A 212 35.35 -9.19 61.15
C LEU A 212 34.48 -10.30 60.53
N SER A 213 34.17 -11.35 61.29
CA SER A 213 33.26 -12.41 60.85
C SER A 213 31.84 -11.88 60.62
N GLU A 214 31.28 -11.14 61.58
CA GLU A 214 29.99 -10.44 61.45
C GLU A 214 29.97 -9.49 60.24
N LEU A 215 31.05 -8.74 60.02
CA LEU A 215 31.21 -7.82 58.88
C LEU A 215 31.16 -8.54 57.54
N THR A 216 31.86 -9.67 57.40
CA THR A 216 31.80 -10.46 56.15
C THR A 216 30.42 -11.07 55.94
N GLN A 217 29.77 -11.54 57.02
CA GLN A 217 28.41 -12.09 56.96
C GLN A 217 27.38 -11.02 56.53
N ALA A 218 27.44 -9.82 57.09
CA ALA A 218 26.57 -8.70 56.72
C ALA A 218 26.73 -8.34 55.23
N TYR A 219 27.97 -8.31 54.73
CA TYR A 219 28.24 -8.02 53.32
C TYR A 219 27.61 -9.06 52.38
N TYR A 220 27.77 -10.35 52.66
CA TYR A 220 27.19 -11.42 51.85
C TYR A 220 25.66 -11.54 52.00
N ALA A 221 25.09 -11.09 53.12
CA ALA A 221 23.65 -10.96 53.33
C ALA A 221 23.02 -9.72 52.63
N GLY A 222 23.85 -8.88 51.99
CA GLY A 222 23.40 -7.66 51.32
C GLY A 222 23.05 -6.51 52.27
N ASP A 223 23.41 -6.57 53.56
CA ASP A 223 23.26 -5.45 54.48
C ASP A 223 24.53 -4.59 54.48
N TYR A 224 24.64 -3.79 53.43
CA TYR A 224 25.80 -2.92 53.23
C TYR A 224 25.89 -1.80 54.28
N GLN A 225 24.76 -1.31 54.80
CA GLN A 225 24.77 -0.30 55.85
C GLN A 225 25.34 -0.86 57.15
N GLN A 226 24.87 -2.04 57.57
CA GLN A 226 25.46 -2.77 58.69
C GLN A 226 26.94 -3.12 58.44
N THR A 227 27.32 -3.45 57.19
CA THR A 227 28.72 -3.70 56.82
C THR A 227 29.59 -2.46 57.04
N VAL A 228 29.13 -1.26 56.64
CA VAL A 228 29.84 0.00 56.86
C VAL A 228 29.97 0.32 58.35
N ASP A 229 28.90 0.13 59.13
CA ASP A 229 28.90 0.37 60.57
C ASP A 229 29.84 -0.57 61.33
N LEU A 230 29.86 -1.87 60.97
CA LEU A 230 30.79 -2.87 61.52
C LEU A 230 32.23 -2.56 61.11
N ALA A 231 32.47 -2.19 59.85
CA ALA A 231 33.80 -1.81 59.38
C ALA A 231 34.33 -0.57 60.10
N ASN A 232 33.52 0.47 60.28
CA ASN A 232 33.89 1.66 61.05
C ASN A 232 34.18 1.34 62.52
N ARG A 233 33.48 0.37 63.12
CA ARG A 233 33.78 -0.14 64.47
C ARG A 233 35.16 -0.81 64.55
N VAL A 234 35.51 -1.65 63.57
CA VAL A 234 36.84 -2.27 63.48
C VAL A 234 37.91 -1.21 63.27
N LEU A 235 37.71 -0.27 62.35
CA LEU A 235 38.66 0.81 62.04
C LEU A 235 38.86 1.78 63.21
N GLY A 236 37.84 2.00 64.05
CA GLY A 236 37.97 2.77 65.29
C GLY A 236 38.90 2.10 66.33
N GLN A 237 39.10 0.78 66.27
CA GLN A 237 40.04 0.04 67.14
C GLN A 237 41.38 -0.24 66.45
N GLN A 238 41.36 -0.51 65.14
CA GLN A 238 42.52 -0.79 64.29
C GLN A 238 42.44 0.04 62.99
N PRO A 239 42.93 1.29 62.98
CA PRO A 239 42.80 2.20 61.83
C PRO A 239 43.40 1.69 60.51
N GLY A 240 44.36 0.77 60.58
CA GLY A 240 45.04 0.18 59.42
C GLY A 240 44.57 -1.23 59.05
N ASN A 241 43.41 -1.71 59.53
CA ASN A 241 42.93 -3.05 59.20
C ASN A 241 42.53 -3.14 57.71
N PRO A 242 43.23 -3.94 56.87
CA PRO A 242 43.02 -3.94 55.43
C PRO A 242 41.66 -4.53 55.03
N THR A 243 41.20 -5.56 55.74
CA THR A 243 39.92 -6.23 55.48
C THR A 243 38.74 -5.29 55.77
N ALA A 244 38.77 -4.57 56.88
CA ALA A 244 37.72 -3.61 57.20
C ALA A 244 37.67 -2.45 56.20
N LEU A 245 38.82 -1.93 55.74
CA LEU A 245 38.87 -0.92 54.67
C LEU A 245 38.26 -1.44 53.36
N GLU A 246 38.64 -2.65 52.93
CA GLU A 246 38.17 -3.25 51.67
C GLU A 246 36.66 -3.49 51.67
N TYR A 247 36.10 -4.09 52.73
CA TYR A 247 34.66 -4.34 52.81
C TYR A 247 33.86 -3.06 53.00
N ARG A 248 34.39 -2.04 53.70
CA ARG A 248 33.73 -0.73 53.76
C ARG A 248 33.62 -0.10 52.38
N GLN A 249 34.70 -0.07 51.61
CA GLN A 249 34.71 0.46 50.24
C GLN A 249 33.74 -0.29 49.32
N LYS A 250 33.71 -1.63 49.38
CA LYS A 250 32.77 -2.43 48.58
C LYS A 250 31.30 -2.21 48.99
N ALA A 251 31.03 -2.07 50.29
CA ALA A 251 29.69 -1.80 50.79
C ALA A 251 29.21 -0.39 50.40
N GLU A 252 30.07 0.63 50.57
CA GLU A 252 29.81 2.00 50.09
C GLU A 252 29.52 2.01 48.57
N ASP A 253 30.33 1.32 47.76
CA ASP A 253 30.14 1.20 46.31
C ASP A 253 28.81 0.51 45.93
N ASN A 254 28.41 -0.58 46.61
CA ASN A 254 27.13 -1.24 46.35
C ASN A 254 25.91 -0.38 46.77
N ILE A 255 26.01 0.38 47.87
CA ILE A 255 24.97 1.35 48.29
C ILE A 255 24.79 2.42 47.22
N ILE A 256 25.88 3.01 46.73
CA ILE A 256 25.86 4.05 45.68
C ILE A 256 25.29 3.50 44.38
N ARG A 257 25.62 2.25 44.03
CA ARG A 257 25.10 1.59 42.82
C ARG A 257 23.68 1.04 42.96
N GLY A 258 23.09 1.05 44.16
CA GLY A 258 21.76 0.47 44.44
C GLY A 258 21.64 -1.02 44.11
N VAL A 259 22.74 -1.77 44.15
CA VAL A 259 22.77 -3.20 43.75
C VAL A 259 22.39 -4.06 44.95
N VAL A 260 21.19 -4.62 44.93
CA VAL A 260 20.63 -5.39 46.05
C VAL A 260 20.58 -6.88 45.68
N PRO A 261 21.15 -7.79 46.48
CA PRO A 261 21.06 -9.23 46.22
C PRO A 261 19.61 -9.75 46.30
N ASP A 262 19.21 -10.64 45.38
CA ASP A 262 17.87 -11.25 45.30
C ASP A 262 17.29 -11.74 46.64
N HIS A 263 18.15 -12.27 47.51
CA HIS A 263 17.76 -12.82 48.82
C HIS A 263 17.49 -11.74 49.88
N ARG A 264 18.02 -10.53 49.71
CA ARG A 264 17.77 -9.37 50.58
C ARG A 264 16.44 -8.70 50.26
N ILE A 265 15.96 -8.84 49.01
CA ILE A 265 14.68 -8.28 48.53
C ILE A 265 13.49 -9.04 49.16
N PRO A 266 12.54 -8.33 49.80
CA PRO A 266 11.32 -8.94 50.35
C PRO A 266 10.54 -9.76 49.33
N PHE A 267 9.91 -10.84 49.78
CA PHE A 267 9.10 -11.70 48.91
C PHE A 267 8.00 -10.91 48.18
N GLU A 268 7.29 -10.04 48.90
CA GLU A 268 6.20 -9.21 48.35
C GLU A 268 6.71 -8.23 47.28
N ALA A 269 7.82 -7.54 47.55
CA ALA A 269 8.47 -6.64 46.58
C ALA A 269 8.87 -7.38 45.29
N ARG A 270 9.49 -8.57 45.43
CA ARG A 270 9.86 -9.41 44.28
C ARG A 270 8.64 -9.94 43.51
N VAL A 271 7.53 -10.23 44.18
CA VAL A 271 6.27 -10.63 43.52
C VAL A 271 5.66 -9.46 42.75
N ALA A 272 5.59 -8.26 43.35
CA ALA A 272 5.11 -7.05 42.70
C ALA A 272 5.93 -6.71 41.44
N TYR A 273 7.26 -6.71 41.54
CA TYR A 273 8.18 -6.50 40.42
C TYR A 273 8.01 -7.52 39.29
N ASN A 274 7.89 -8.82 39.61
CA ASN A 274 7.67 -9.86 38.60
C ASN A 274 6.28 -9.79 37.94
N ARG A 275 5.26 -9.32 38.68
CA ARG A 275 3.94 -9.02 38.11
C ARG A 275 4.01 -7.80 37.19
N ALA A 276 4.73 -6.74 37.58
CA ALA A 276 5.00 -5.56 36.74
C ALA A 276 5.67 -5.97 35.42
N ASN A 277 6.77 -6.72 35.47
CA ASN A 277 7.45 -7.30 34.29
C ASN A 277 6.51 -8.12 33.37
N SER A 278 5.47 -8.74 33.94
CA SER A 278 4.48 -9.49 33.18
C SER A 278 3.44 -8.60 32.51
N LEU A 279 3.11 -7.45 33.11
CA LEU A 279 2.25 -6.42 32.51
C LEU A 279 2.98 -5.62 31.42
N VAL A 280 4.29 -5.35 31.58
CA VAL A 280 5.13 -4.77 30.52
C VAL A 280 5.09 -5.65 29.27
N ARG A 281 5.27 -6.97 29.42
CA ARG A 281 5.13 -7.94 28.31
C ARG A 281 3.72 -8.01 27.71
N ALA A 282 2.70 -7.54 28.43
CA ALA A 282 1.32 -7.44 27.95
C ALA A 282 0.98 -6.06 27.36
N GLY A 283 1.91 -5.10 27.37
CA GLY A 283 1.68 -3.72 26.92
C GLY A 283 0.82 -2.86 27.87
N ASN A 284 0.57 -3.31 29.10
CA ASN A 284 -0.19 -2.55 30.10
C ASN A 284 0.79 -1.78 31.01
N TYR A 285 1.23 -0.63 30.51
CA TYR A 285 2.30 0.14 31.14
C TYR A 285 1.86 0.90 32.39
N ASP A 286 0.64 1.42 32.44
CA ASP A 286 0.11 2.16 33.60
C ASP A 286 0.02 1.28 34.86
N GLU A 287 -0.51 0.06 34.73
CA GLU A 287 -0.56 -0.88 35.87
C GLU A 287 0.83 -1.47 36.20
N ALA A 288 1.72 -1.61 35.20
CA ALA A 288 3.10 -2.00 35.45
C ALA A 288 3.86 -0.94 36.28
N GLU A 289 3.75 0.34 35.92
CA GLU A 289 4.35 1.45 36.68
C GLU A 289 3.87 1.45 38.13
N ARG A 290 2.55 1.33 38.34
CA ARG A 290 1.95 1.25 39.68
C ARG A 290 2.57 0.11 40.51
N LEU A 291 2.79 -1.05 39.89
CA LEU A 291 3.40 -2.20 40.57
C LEU A 291 4.91 -2.06 40.78
N TYR A 292 5.65 -1.36 39.91
CA TYR A 292 7.05 -1.02 40.18
C TYR A 292 7.19 -0.04 41.35
N ARG A 293 6.30 0.96 41.45
CA ARG A 293 6.22 1.86 42.62
C ARG A 293 5.90 1.08 43.89
N GLU A 294 4.90 0.19 43.85
CA GLU A 294 4.57 -0.73 44.95
C GLU A 294 5.76 -1.61 45.37
N ALA A 295 6.49 -2.18 44.41
CA ALA A 295 7.67 -3.00 44.66
C ALA A 295 8.81 -2.23 45.33
N ARG A 296 9.07 -0.99 44.89
CA ARG A 296 10.05 -0.09 45.51
C ARG A 296 9.65 0.28 46.94
N ASP A 297 8.40 0.69 47.15
CA ASP A 297 7.91 1.11 48.47
C ASP A 297 7.92 -0.05 49.49
N LEU A 298 7.71 -1.30 49.03
CA LEU A 298 7.87 -2.51 49.84
C LEU A 298 9.34 -2.80 50.17
N ALA A 299 10.27 -2.53 49.25
CA ALA A 299 11.70 -2.65 49.50
C ALA A 299 12.18 -1.60 50.52
N GLU A 300 11.78 -0.33 50.37
CA GLU A 300 12.12 0.79 51.26
C GLU A 300 11.68 0.51 52.71
N ARG A 301 10.44 0.02 52.89
CA ARG A 301 9.91 -0.41 54.21
C ARG A 301 10.72 -1.52 54.88
N SER A 302 11.52 -2.26 54.11
CA SER A 302 12.42 -3.32 54.61
C SER A 302 13.86 -2.84 54.84
N GLY A 303 14.12 -1.53 54.74
CA GLY A 303 15.45 -0.92 54.88
C GLY A 303 16.30 -0.94 53.61
N ILE A 304 15.72 -1.20 52.44
CA ILE A 304 16.40 -1.10 51.14
C ILE A 304 16.11 0.28 50.57
N LEU A 305 16.99 1.26 50.84
CA LEU A 305 16.79 2.66 50.45
C LEU A 305 16.88 2.89 48.94
N THR A 306 17.68 2.09 48.23
CA THR A 306 17.85 2.13 46.78
C THR A 306 17.76 0.73 46.21
N TRP A 307 17.00 0.56 45.13
CA TRP A 307 16.91 -0.69 44.37
C TRP A 307 16.97 -0.37 42.89
N LYS A 308 18.20 -0.45 42.36
CA LYS A 308 18.54 -0.03 41.00
C LYS A 308 17.62 -0.62 39.93
N ASP A 309 17.29 -1.91 40.00
CA ASP A 309 16.51 -2.55 38.93
C ASP A 309 15.06 -2.02 38.90
N ALA A 310 14.46 -1.77 40.07
CA ALA A 310 13.14 -1.15 40.17
C ALA A 310 13.16 0.34 39.78
N GLU A 311 14.22 1.06 40.14
CA GLU A 311 14.40 2.47 39.73
C GLU A 311 14.62 2.60 38.21
N GLN A 312 15.42 1.71 37.61
CA GLN A 312 15.63 1.66 36.17
C GLN A 312 14.34 1.25 35.44
N ALA A 313 13.63 0.23 35.90
CA ALA A 313 12.34 -0.17 35.34
C ALA A 313 11.27 0.94 35.44
N LEU A 314 11.31 1.77 36.50
CA LEU A 314 10.44 2.95 36.63
C LEU A 314 10.75 4.08 35.63
N LEU A 315 11.98 4.15 35.11
CA LEU A 315 12.33 5.08 34.03
C LEU A 315 11.95 4.48 32.67
N GLU A 316 12.30 3.22 32.43
CA GLU A 316 11.96 2.51 31.19
C GLU A 316 10.44 2.41 30.95
N ILE A 317 9.64 2.27 32.00
CA ILE A 317 8.17 2.19 31.86
C ILE A 317 7.52 3.52 31.48
N GLN A 318 8.07 4.65 31.93
CA GLN A 318 7.59 5.99 31.55
C GLN A 318 7.86 6.24 30.06
N ASP A 319 9.01 5.79 29.56
CA ASP A 319 9.39 5.85 28.16
C ASP A 319 8.47 4.98 27.28
N LEU A 320 8.19 3.75 27.71
CA LEU A 320 7.25 2.84 27.02
C LEU A 320 5.80 3.39 27.02
N ALA A 321 5.36 3.99 28.13
CA ALA A 321 4.06 4.63 28.24
C ALA A 321 3.95 5.85 27.30
N LEU A 322 4.95 6.73 27.28
CA LEU A 322 5.00 7.88 26.37
C LEU A 322 5.05 7.45 24.89
N ALA A 323 5.88 6.47 24.54
CA ALA A 323 5.91 5.96 23.17
C ALA A 323 4.53 5.45 22.76
N ARG A 324 3.85 4.69 23.63
CA ARG A 324 2.50 4.17 23.38
C ARG A 324 1.45 5.28 23.27
N GLU A 325 1.56 6.32 24.07
CA GLU A 325 0.73 7.53 24.01
C GLU A 325 0.85 8.22 22.64
N LEU A 326 2.08 8.47 22.18
CA LEU A 326 2.36 9.04 20.86
C LEU A 326 1.90 8.14 19.70
N LEU A 327 2.01 6.82 19.83
CA LEU A 327 1.42 5.89 18.84
C LEU A 327 -0.12 6.00 18.81
N ASN A 328 -0.79 6.14 19.96
CA ASN A 328 -2.25 6.29 20.01
C ASN A 328 -2.69 7.66 19.44
N GLU A 329 -1.94 8.74 19.68
CA GLU A 329 -2.17 10.06 19.06
C GLU A 329 -2.00 10.00 17.55
N GLY A 330 -0.92 9.39 17.06
CA GLY A 330 -0.73 9.16 15.63
C GLY A 330 -1.85 8.33 15.00
N ASP A 331 -2.31 7.27 15.68
CA ASP A 331 -3.43 6.43 15.22
C ASP A 331 -4.75 7.23 15.14
N ARG A 332 -4.97 8.22 16.03
CA ARG A 332 -6.11 9.17 15.93
C ARG A 332 -5.96 10.13 14.75
N LEU A 333 -4.78 10.71 14.55
CA LEU A 333 -4.47 11.61 13.44
C LEU A 333 -4.59 10.90 12.08
N MET A 334 -4.23 9.62 12.00
CA MET A 334 -4.48 8.78 10.83
C MET A 334 -5.97 8.59 10.54
N ALA A 335 -6.80 8.45 11.58
CA ALA A 335 -8.26 8.34 11.43
C ALA A 335 -8.92 9.66 10.96
N THR A 336 -8.28 10.81 11.20
CA THR A 336 -8.72 12.14 10.71
C THR A 336 -8.02 12.58 9.42
N ASP A 337 -7.34 11.67 8.71
CA ASP A 337 -6.54 11.94 7.50
C ASP A 337 -5.36 12.93 7.66
N ASN A 338 -4.98 13.27 8.90
CA ASN A 338 -3.81 14.12 9.17
C ASN A 338 -2.51 13.28 9.21
N TRP A 339 -2.11 12.80 8.04
CA TRP A 339 -0.97 11.90 7.88
C TRP A 339 0.39 12.53 8.22
N ALA A 340 0.54 13.84 8.03
CA ALA A 340 1.80 14.53 8.32
C ALA A 340 2.09 14.54 9.83
N ASP A 341 1.07 14.86 10.62
CA ASP A 341 1.21 14.95 12.07
C ASP A 341 1.25 13.58 12.71
N ALA A 342 0.49 12.61 12.18
CA ALA A 342 0.65 11.21 12.55
C ALA A 342 2.09 10.71 12.36
N LEU A 343 2.74 11.04 11.23
CA LEU A 343 4.14 10.69 11.00
C LEU A 343 5.06 11.35 12.04
N ARG A 344 4.85 12.63 12.38
CA ARG A 344 5.62 13.33 13.43
C ARG A 344 5.48 12.63 14.79
N LYS A 345 4.27 12.20 15.17
CA LYS A 345 4.01 11.45 16.41
C LYS A 345 4.70 10.08 16.43
N TYR A 346 4.61 9.32 15.35
CA TYR A 346 5.28 8.01 15.26
C TYR A 346 6.81 8.12 15.27
N GLU A 347 7.38 9.12 14.59
CA GLU A 347 8.81 9.43 14.69
C GLU A 347 9.20 9.90 16.10
N GLY A 348 8.30 10.61 16.80
CA GLY A 348 8.43 10.92 18.22
C GLY A 348 8.55 9.66 19.09
N ALA A 349 7.64 8.70 18.93
CA ALA A 349 7.70 7.42 19.66
C ALA A 349 9.05 6.69 19.46
N LEU A 350 9.58 6.69 18.23
CA LEU A 350 10.88 6.08 17.90
C LEU A 350 12.08 6.84 18.51
N ARG A 351 11.96 8.16 18.79
CA ARG A 351 12.96 8.93 19.56
C ARG A 351 12.93 8.58 21.05
N VAL A 352 11.76 8.25 21.59
CA VAL A 352 11.61 7.81 22.99
C VAL A 352 12.16 6.40 23.17
N VAL A 353 11.69 5.46 22.35
CA VAL A 353 12.04 4.03 22.37
C VAL A 353 12.67 3.65 21.04
N ALA A 354 14.01 3.61 21.02
CA ALA A 354 14.76 3.29 19.82
C ALA A 354 14.50 1.86 19.33
N ASN A 355 14.15 1.71 18.05
CA ASN A 355 13.80 0.45 17.38
C ASN A 355 12.51 -0.22 17.90
N ASP A 356 11.49 0.55 18.28
CA ASP A 356 10.14 0.00 18.49
C ASP A 356 9.55 -0.49 17.14
N PRO A 357 9.34 -1.81 16.94
CA PRO A 357 8.82 -2.33 15.69
C PRO A 357 7.39 -1.85 15.40
N LEU A 358 6.60 -1.49 16.43
CA LEU A 358 5.25 -0.96 16.26
C LEU A 358 5.25 0.48 15.74
N ALA A 359 6.29 1.26 16.04
CA ALA A 359 6.51 2.59 15.50
C ALA A 359 7.01 2.51 14.05
N ASP A 360 7.99 1.65 13.76
CA ASP A 360 8.54 1.46 12.41
C ASP A 360 7.46 1.00 11.40
N GLU A 361 6.61 0.03 11.75
CA GLU A 361 5.52 -0.44 10.90
C GLU A 361 4.51 0.69 10.57
N ARG A 362 4.20 1.53 11.56
CA ARG A 362 3.32 2.69 11.40
C ARG A 362 3.95 3.75 10.49
N ILE A 363 5.21 4.13 10.76
CA ILE A 363 5.98 5.07 9.94
C ILE A 363 6.02 4.62 8.47
N GLU A 364 6.32 3.34 8.23
CA GLU A 364 6.35 2.78 6.87
C GLU A 364 4.96 2.83 6.22
N THR A 365 3.91 2.47 6.96
CA THR A 365 2.53 2.51 6.47
C THR A 365 2.11 3.92 6.06
N VAL A 366 2.37 4.93 6.88
CA VAL A 366 2.06 6.34 6.57
C VAL A 366 2.84 6.82 5.36
N ARG A 367 4.15 6.61 5.32
CA ARG A 367 5.01 7.04 4.20
C ARG A 367 4.57 6.41 2.88
N ARG A 368 4.21 5.11 2.87
CA ARG A 368 3.67 4.43 1.69
C ARG A 368 2.32 4.99 1.26
N VAL A 369 1.42 5.31 2.19
CA VAL A 369 0.13 5.94 1.89
C VAL A 369 0.31 7.35 1.31
N GLN A 370 1.13 8.19 1.94
CA GLN A 370 1.44 9.54 1.45
C GLN A 370 2.02 9.47 0.04
N GLN A 371 3.00 8.60 -0.20
CA GLN A 371 3.61 8.42 -1.51
C GLN A 371 2.60 7.96 -2.58
N ASP A 372 1.79 6.91 -2.31
CA ASP A 372 0.76 6.45 -3.24
C ASP A 372 -0.28 7.58 -3.51
N ALA A 373 -0.66 8.36 -2.51
CA ALA A 373 -1.64 9.45 -2.62
C ALA A 373 -1.12 10.67 -3.41
N ASP A 374 0.10 11.12 -3.11
CA ASP A 374 0.71 12.28 -3.76
C ASP A 374 1.12 11.95 -5.21
N GLN A 375 1.57 10.71 -5.47
CA GLN A 375 1.76 10.20 -6.84
C GLN A 375 0.44 10.22 -7.62
N ALA A 376 -0.66 9.75 -7.02
CA ALA A 376 -1.97 9.78 -7.67
C ALA A 376 -2.44 11.22 -7.95
N SER A 377 -2.29 12.13 -6.99
CA SER A 377 -2.63 13.55 -7.13
C SER A 377 -1.83 14.24 -8.24
N ALA A 378 -0.52 13.94 -8.34
CA ALA A 378 0.33 14.44 -9.41
C ALA A 378 -0.10 13.89 -10.78
N GLN A 379 -0.40 12.59 -10.88
CA GLN A 379 -0.87 11.97 -12.11
C GLN A 379 -2.22 12.57 -12.59
N LEU A 380 -3.17 12.81 -11.68
CA LEU A 380 -4.44 13.49 -11.99
C LEU A 380 -4.24 14.93 -12.48
N SER A 381 -3.23 15.62 -11.95
CA SER A 381 -2.90 16.99 -12.33
C SER A 381 -2.16 17.07 -13.68
N MET A 382 -1.41 16.03 -14.05
CA MET A 382 -0.56 15.99 -15.26
C MET A 382 -1.15 15.20 -16.43
N LEU A 383 -2.44 14.82 -16.36
CA LEU A 383 -3.14 14.09 -17.44
C LEU A 383 -2.99 14.82 -18.78
N SER A 384 -2.32 14.15 -19.72
CA SER A 384 -1.92 14.73 -21.00
C SER A 384 -1.64 13.64 -22.04
N GLY A 385 -1.55 14.04 -23.31
CA GLY A 385 -1.45 13.12 -24.45
C GLY A 385 -2.81 12.82 -25.07
N SER A 386 -2.88 11.74 -25.84
CA SER A 386 -4.11 11.23 -26.46
C SER A 386 -5.14 10.75 -25.43
N LEU A 387 -6.42 10.67 -25.82
CA LEU A 387 -7.48 10.12 -24.96
C LEU A 387 -7.16 8.69 -24.47
N GLN A 388 -6.43 7.91 -25.28
CA GLN A 388 -5.97 6.57 -24.90
C GLN A 388 -4.87 6.60 -23.85
N GLU A 389 -3.91 7.52 -23.95
CA GLU A 389 -2.85 7.67 -22.93
C GLU A 389 -3.43 8.18 -21.61
N GLN A 390 -4.33 9.18 -21.66
CA GLN A 390 -5.02 9.70 -20.49
C GLN A 390 -5.88 8.61 -19.80
N ALA A 391 -6.58 7.79 -20.58
CA ALA A 391 -7.34 6.65 -20.08
C ALA A 391 -6.44 5.62 -19.35
N ASN A 392 -5.31 5.23 -19.95
CA ASN A 392 -4.35 4.30 -19.33
C ASN A 392 -3.71 4.91 -18.07
N GLN A 393 -3.39 6.21 -18.09
CA GLN A 393 -2.89 6.95 -16.91
C GLN A 393 -3.92 6.91 -15.76
N LEU A 394 -5.20 7.17 -16.04
CA LEU A 394 -6.27 7.11 -15.05
C LEU A 394 -6.49 5.70 -14.49
N GLN A 395 -6.41 4.65 -15.31
CA GLN A 395 -6.48 3.26 -14.83
C GLN A 395 -5.32 2.89 -13.89
N ASN A 396 -4.10 3.34 -14.21
CA ASN A 396 -2.94 3.19 -13.33
C ASN A 396 -3.13 3.96 -12.02
N THR A 397 -3.61 5.21 -12.10
CA THR A 397 -3.92 6.06 -10.94
C THR A 397 -4.97 5.41 -10.03
N MET A 398 -6.05 4.87 -10.60
CA MET A 398 -7.10 4.13 -9.90
C MET A 398 -6.54 2.93 -9.13
N THR A 399 -5.52 2.27 -9.70
CA THR A 399 -4.82 1.11 -9.10
C THR A 399 -3.90 1.52 -7.94
N ILE A 400 -3.26 2.69 -8.04
CA ILE A 400 -2.47 3.27 -6.94
C ILE A 400 -3.39 3.67 -5.78
N ILE A 401 -4.48 4.40 -6.05
CA ILE A 401 -5.44 4.82 -5.02
C ILE A 401 -6.11 3.60 -4.38
N SER A 402 -6.48 2.56 -5.14
CA SER A 402 -7.10 1.35 -4.56
C SER A 402 -6.13 0.59 -3.64
N ARG A 403 -4.83 0.54 -3.96
CA ARG A 403 -3.79 0.00 -3.06
C ARG A 403 -3.66 0.82 -1.78
N ALA A 404 -3.63 2.16 -1.88
CA ALA A 404 -3.61 3.02 -0.70
C ALA A 404 -4.85 2.79 0.19
N ARG A 405 -6.03 2.65 -0.42
CA ARG A 405 -7.29 2.34 0.28
C ARG A 405 -7.35 0.94 0.89
N GLN A 406 -6.53 -0.02 0.46
CA GLN A 406 -6.41 -1.31 1.16
C GLN A 406 -5.72 -1.15 2.52
N ARG A 407 -4.81 -0.17 2.67
CA ARG A 407 -4.18 0.17 3.96
C ARG A 407 -5.08 1.08 4.81
N LEU A 408 -5.74 2.06 4.19
CA LEU A 408 -6.67 2.99 4.84
C LEU A 408 -8.05 3.01 4.14
N PRO A 409 -8.95 2.08 4.47
CA PRO A 409 -10.25 1.97 3.81
C PRO A 409 -11.17 3.18 4.07
N ASN A 410 -11.01 3.80 5.25
CA ASN A 410 -11.85 4.87 5.79
C ASN A 410 -11.37 6.29 5.44
N SER A 411 -10.23 6.43 4.75
CA SER A 411 -9.70 7.74 4.36
C SER A 411 -10.65 8.49 3.43
N GLN A 412 -11.07 9.68 3.85
CA GLN A 412 -11.86 10.61 3.07
C GLN A 412 -11.03 11.16 1.90
N ARG A 413 -9.77 11.59 2.14
CA ARG A 413 -8.87 12.11 1.09
C ARG A 413 -8.66 11.10 -0.04
N LEU A 414 -8.43 9.82 0.28
CA LEU A 414 -8.29 8.77 -0.73
C LEU A 414 -9.63 8.47 -1.45
N SER A 415 -10.77 8.60 -0.78
CA SER A 415 -12.08 8.42 -1.42
C SER A 415 -12.41 9.54 -2.42
N GLN A 416 -12.04 10.79 -2.11
CA GLN A 416 -12.19 11.94 -2.99
C GLN A 416 -11.31 11.80 -4.24
N LEU A 417 -10.02 11.44 -4.09
CA LEU A 417 -9.12 11.17 -5.23
C LEU A 417 -9.64 10.05 -6.13
N LEU A 418 -10.22 8.98 -5.55
CA LEU A 418 -10.80 7.89 -6.32
C LEU A 418 -12.02 8.36 -7.14
N GLU A 419 -12.85 9.19 -6.56
CA GLU A 419 -14.06 9.71 -7.20
C GLU A 419 -13.72 10.75 -8.28
N GLU A 420 -12.74 11.63 -8.05
CA GLU A 420 -12.22 12.53 -9.08
C GLU A 420 -11.65 11.74 -10.28
N ALA A 421 -10.86 10.69 -10.02
CA ALA A 421 -10.32 9.82 -11.07
C ALA A 421 -11.43 9.12 -11.87
N ARG A 422 -12.54 8.72 -11.21
CA ARG A 422 -13.72 8.14 -11.87
C ARG A 422 -14.46 9.17 -12.73
N GLN A 423 -14.65 10.37 -12.22
CA GLN A 423 -15.34 11.45 -12.95
C GLN A 423 -14.55 11.86 -14.20
N ARG A 424 -13.22 11.99 -14.09
CA ARG A 424 -12.34 12.23 -15.25
C ARG A 424 -12.40 11.08 -16.27
N LEU A 425 -12.39 9.82 -15.81
CA LEU A 425 -12.51 8.65 -16.69
C LEU A 425 -13.85 8.60 -17.42
N ASN A 426 -14.95 8.91 -16.72
CA ASN A 426 -16.28 9.03 -17.32
C ASN A 426 -16.34 10.17 -18.35
N GLY A 427 -15.69 11.31 -18.09
CA GLY A 427 -15.56 12.40 -19.07
C GLY A 427 -14.85 11.97 -20.37
N ILE A 428 -13.74 11.23 -20.26
CA ILE A 428 -13.02 10.67 -21.42
C ILE A 428 -13.91 9.67 -22.18
N LYS A 429 -14.63 8.80 -21.45
CA LYS A 429 -15.58 7.85 -22.04
C LYS A 429 -16.65 8.56 -22.88
N THR A 430 -17.29 9.60 -22.33
CA THR A 430 -18.28 10.40 -23.06
C THR A 430 -17.66 11.09 -24.27
N GLN A 431 -16.46 11.67 -24.12
CA GLN A 431 -15.76 12.31 -25.26
C GLN A 431 -15.43 11.32 -26.39
N LEU A 432 -15.04 10.08 -26.07
CA LEU A 432 -14.81 9.02 -27.06
C LEU A 432 -16.11 8.61 -27.76
N GLN A 433 -17.20 8.51 -27.01
CA GLN A 433 -18.55 8.22 -27.53
C GLN A 433 -19.02 9.32 -28.50
N ASP A 434 -18.93 10.59 -28.10
CA ASP A 434 -19.32 11.74 -28.92
C ASP A 434 -18.49 11.81 -30.21
N GLN A 435 -17.17 11.60 -30.12
CA GLN A 435 -16.28 11.57 -31.29
C GLN A 435 -16.60 10.42 -32.24
N ALA A 436 -16.87 9.22 -31.71
CA ALA A 436 -17.29 8.08 -32.51
C ALA A 436 -18.63 8.33 -33.21
N GLN A 437 -19.64 8.84 -32.49
CA GLN A 437 -20.96 9.13 -33.04
C GLN A 437 -20.90 10.22 -34.11
N ALA A 438 -20.09 11.26 -33.91
CA ALA A 438 -19.79 12.27 -34.93
C ALA A 438 -19.05 11.68 -36.15
N GLY A 439 -18.14 10.71 -35.95
CA GLY A 439 -17.50 9.94 -37.02
C GLY A 439 -18.51 9.14 -37.84
N LEU A 440 -19.40 8.38 -37.19
CA LEU A 440 -20.47 7.61 -37.85
C LEU A 440 -21.46 8.51 -38.60
N THR A 441 -21.83 9.66 -38.03
CA THR A 441 -22.72 10.62 -38.70
C THR A 441 -22.05 11.22 -39.95
N ARG A 442 -20.75 11.56 -39.88
CA ARG A 442 -19.97 11.97 -41.06
C ARG A 442 -19.92 10.86 -42.10
N ALA A 443 -19.67 9.61 -41.70
CA ALA A 443 -19.66 8.47 -42.61
C ALA A 443 -20.99 8.31 -43.35
N GLN A 444 -22.13 8.38 -42.65
CA GLN A 444 -23.46 8.31 -43.27
C GLN A 444 -23.67 9.38 -44.35
N SER A 445 -23.11 10.58 -44.17
CA SER A 445 -23.18 11.68 -45.14
C SER A 445 -22.19 11.58 -46.31
N ALA A 446 -21.14 10.76 -46.21
CA ALA A 446 -20.11 10.62 -47.26
C ALA A 446 -20.69 9.92 -48.50
N SER A 447 -20.40 10.45 -49.69
CA SER A 447 -20.87 9.92 -50.97
C SER A 447 -19.98 8.81 -51.54
N SER A 448 -18.68 8.81 -51.18
CA SER A 448 -17.70 7.78 -51.53
C SER A 448 -17.75 6.62 -50.52
N LEU A 449 -17.80 5.39 -51.03
CA LEU A 449 -17.75 4.16 -50.23
C LEU A 449 -16.43 4.06 -49.44
N GLU A 450 -15.32 4.46 -50.05
CA GLU A 450 -13.99 4.41 -49.42
C GLU A 450 -13.88 5.42 -48.27
N GLU A 451 -14.45 6.61 -48.45
CA GLU A 451 -14.48 7.64 -47.40
C GLU A 451 -15.39 7.22 -46.24
N ARG A 452 -16.57 6.68 -46.56
CA ARG A 452 -17.50 6.12 -45.58
C ARG A 452 -16.87 4.97 -44.78
N LEU A 453 -16.14 4.08 -45.44
CA LEU A 453 -15.39 2.99 -44.81
C LEU A 453 -14.35 3.56 -43.84
N ASN A 454 -13.51 4.49 -44.29
CA ASN A 454 -12.44 5.07 -43.48
C ASN A 454 -12.98 5.80 -42.22
N LEU A 455 -14.05 6.60 -42.36
CA LEU A 455 -14.70 7.27 -41.23
C LEU A 455 -15.37 6.27 -40.26
N THR A 456 -15.91 5.17 -40.77
CA THR A 456 -16.48 4.09 -39.93
C THR A 456 -15.38 3.34 -39.17
N ASN A 457 -14.22 3.11 -39.81
CA ASN A 457 -13.06 2.50 -39.17
C ASN A 457 -12.41 3.41 -38.11
N GLU A 458 -12.39 4.73 -38.32
CA GLU A 458 -12.01 5.72 -37.30
C GLU A 458 -12.93 5.63 -36.07
N ALA A 459 -14.25 5.65 -36.29
CA ALA A 459 -15.24 5.52 -35.22
C ALA A 459 -15.18 4.15 -34.51
N LEU A 460 -14.90 3.07 -35.24
CA LEU A 460 -14.69 1.74 -34.67
C LEU A 460 -13.55 1.71 -33.67
N HIS A 461 -12.40 2.29 -34.00
CA HIS A 461 -11.26 2.34 -33.09
C HIS A 461 -11.59 3.10 -31.78
N LEU A 462 -12.36 4.19 -31.88
CA LEU A 462 -12.84 4.95 -30.72
C LEU A 462 -13.84 4.15 -29.87
N LEU A 463 -14.77 3.42 -30.49
CA LEU A 463 -15.74 2.57 -29.78
C LEU A 463 -15.09 1.35 -29.12
N GLU A 464 -14.11 0.72 -29.77
CA GLU A 464 -13.33 -0.35 -29.17
C GLU A 464 -12.56 0.11 -27.94
N LEU A 465 -12.05 1.34 -27.96
CA LEU A 465 -11.43 1.95 -26.78
C LEU A 465 -12.48 2.23 -25.69
N ALA A 466 -13.57 2.92 -26.01
CA ALA A 466 -14.62 3.23 -25.03
C ALA A 466 -15.17 1.95 -24.35
N THR A 467 -15.35 0.88 -25.12
CA THR A 467 -15.81 -0.44 -24.61
C THR A 467 -14.76 -1.11 -23.71
N LYS A 468 -13.46 -0.96 -23.99
CA LYS A 468 -12.38 -1.43 -23.08
C LYS A 468 -12.36 -0.66 -21.75
N LEU A 469 -12.75 0.61 -21.76
CA LEU A 469 -12.83 1.44 -20.54
C LEU A 469 -14.07 1.13 -19.70
N ALA A 470 -15.18 0.77 -20.34
CA ALA A 470 -16.44 0.45 -19.68
C ALA A 470 -17.06 -0.85 -20.25
N PRO A 471 -16.51 -2.04 -19.93
CA PRO A 471 -16.95 -3.32 -20.53
C PRO A 471 -18.36 -3.76 -20.11
N GLY A 472 -18.96 -3.10 -19.10
CA GLY A 472 -20.35 -3.32 -18.70
C GLY A 472 -21.35 -2.39 -19.39
N ASP A 473 -20.91 -1.52 -20.31
CA ASP A 473 -21.78 -0.59 -21.02
C ASP A 473 -22.41 -1.24 -22.27
N THR A 474 -23.73 -1.40 -22.24
CA THR A 474 -24.49 -1.97 -23.35
C THR A 474 -24.59 -1.04 -24.54
N GLU A 475 -24.69 0.28 -24.32
CA GLU A 475 -24.85 1.27 -25.40
C GLU A 475 -23.59 1.36 -26.25
N LEU A 476 -22.41 1.41 -25.61
CA LEU A 476 -21.11 1.35 -26.30
C LEU A 476 -20.94 0.02 -27.06
N SER A 477 -21.36 -1.10 -26.44
CA SER A 477 -21.29 -2.42 -27.06
C SER A 477 -22.18 -2.54 -28.29
N ASP A 478 -23.41 -2.03 -28.23
CA ASP A 478 -24.37 -2.03 -29.34
C ASP A 478 -23.90 -1.12 -30.49
N MET A 479 -23.37 0.07 -30.19
CA MET A 479 -22.76 0.95 -31.20
C MET A 479 -21.55 0.30 -31.86
N LEU A 480 -20.69 -0.37 -31.09
CA LEU A 480 -19.52 -1.09 -31.62
C LEU A 480 -19.96 -2.23 -32.56
N LEU A 481 -20.98 -3.00 -32.19
CA LEU A 481 -21.53 -4.07 -33.03
C LEU A 481 -22.15 -3.53 -34.32
N GLY A 482 -22.94 -2.45 -34.23
CA GLY A 482 -23.54 -1.79 -35.39
C GLY A 482 -22.48 -1.21 -36.34
N ALA A 483 -21.44 -0.56 -35.80
CA ALA A 483 -20.33 -0.05 -36.60
C ALA A 483 -19.53 -1.19 -37.28
N ARG A 484 -19.33 -2.33 -36.61
CA ARG A 484 -18.63 -3.50 -37.19
C ARG A 484 -19.44 -4.14 -38.31
N ALA A 485 -20.75 -4.27 -38.14
CA ALA A 485 -21.66 -4.74 -39.19
C ALA A 485 -21.56 -3.82 -40.43
N ASN A 486 -21.75 -2.51 -40.23
CA ASN A 486 -21.65 -1.51 -41.30
C ASN A 486 -20.31 -1.54 -42.04
N ALA A 487 -19.19 -1.65 -41.32
CA ALA A 487 -17.87 -1.80 -41.93
C ALA A 487 -17.78 -3.06 -42.80
N SER A 488 -18.20 -4.22 -42.28
CA SER A 488 -18.18 -5.48 -43.02
C SER A 488 -19.09 -5.49 -44.25
N ASP A 489 -20.20 -4.75 -44.22
CA ASP A 489 -21.11 -4.59 -45.35
C ASP A 489 -20.46 -3.75 -46.47
N MET A 490 -19.73 -2.70 -46.08
CA MET A 490 -19.03 -1.83 -47.02
C MET A 490 -17.79 -2.50 -47.65
N GLU A 491 -17.04 -3.30 -46.90
CA GLU A 491 -15.95 -4.11 -47.45
C GLU A 491 -16.49 -5.11 -48.49
N ARG A 492 -17.59 -5.79 -48.17
CA ARG A 492 -18.27 -6.69 -49.11
C ARG A 492 -18.77 -5.96 -50.35
N ALA A 493 -19.37 -4.77 -50.20
CA ALA A 493 -19.80 -3.94 -51.32
C ALA A 493 -18.63 -3.54 -52.23
N ARG A 494 -17.50 -3.12 -51.64
CA ARG A 494 -16.29 -2.76 -52.39
C ARG A 494 -15.75 -3.94 -53.21
N GLN A 495 -15.61 -5.12 -52.59
CA GLN A 495 -15.16 -6.33 -53.28
C GLN A 495 -16.11 -6.74 -54.40
N MET A 496 -17.43 -6.59 -54.22
CA MET A 496 -18.41 -6.87 -55.25
C MET A 496 -18.33 -5.88 -56.42
N ILE A 497 -18.08 -4.58 -56.18
CA ILE A 497 -17.86 -3.58 -57.24
C ILE A 497 -16.59 -3.90 -58.04
N GLU A 498 -15.48 -4.20 -57.35
CA GLU A 498 -14.20 -4.57 -57.98
C GLU A 498 -14.32 -5.85 -58.82
N ARG A 499 -15.04 -6.87 -58.31
CA ARG A 499 -15.32 -8.11 -59.05
C ARG A 499 -16.29 -7.91 -60.21
N ALA A 500 -17.33 -7.09 -60.05
CA ALA A 500 -18.25 -6.75 -61.13
C ALA A 500 -17.51 -6.05 -62.27
N ALA A 501 -16.63 -5.09 -61.97
CA ALA A 501 -15.77 -4.42 -62.96
C ALA A 501 -14.91 -5.42 -63.75
N ALA A 502 -14.32 -6.42 -63.08
CA ALA A 502 -13.54 -7.47 -63.73
C ALA A 502 -14.40 -8.38 -64.64
N LEU A 503 -15.69 -8.58 -64.35
CA LEU A 503 -16.63 -9.29 -65.21
C LEU A 503 -17.06 -8.43 -66.41
N VAL A 504 -17.35 -7.13 -66.21
CA VAL A 504 -17.64 -6.19 -67.32
C VAL A 504 -16.50 -6.12 -68.33
N ALA A 505 -15.25 -6.16 -67.83
CA ALA A 505 -14.06 -6.16 -68.67
C ALA A 505 -13.90 -7.41 -69.55
N GLN A 506 -14.53 -8.54 -69.20
CA GLN A 506 -14.50 -9.78 -69.99
C GLN A 506 -15.52 -9.78 -71.15
N ASN A 507 -16.58 -8.97 -71.05
CA ASN A 507 -17.58 -8.73 -72.10
C ASN A 507 -18.31 -9.97 -72.67
N PHE A 508 -18.45 -11.03 -71.86
CA PHE A 508 -19.26 -12.21 -72.19
C PHE A 508 -20.66 -12.10 -71.58
N GLU A 509 -21.69 -12.63 -72.24
CA GLU A 509 -23.10 -12.50 -71.82
C GLU A 509 -23.37 -12.99 -70.39
N ASN A 510 -22.86 -14.17 -70.01
CA ASN A 510 -23.06 -14.72 -68.68
C ASN A 510 -22.41 -13.82 -67.61
N GLU A 511 -21.20 -13.34 -67.86
CA GLU A 511 -20.41 -12.46 -67.02
C GLU A 511 -21.05 -11.07 -66.87
N LEU A 512 -21.62 -10.52 -67.94
CA LEU A 512 -22.41 -9.28 -67.91
C LEU A 512 -23.68 -9.45 -67.07
N SER A 513 -24.40 -10.57 -67.22
CA SER A 513 -25.58 -10.87 -66.39
C SER A 513 -25.21 -11.05 -64.91
N GLN A 514 -24.08 -11.69 -64.61
CA GLN A 514 -23.56 -11.84 -63.26
C GLN A 514 -23.17 -10.48 -62.68
N ALA A 515 -22.43 -9.64 -63.41
CA ALA A 515 -22.07 -8.29 -63.01
C ALA A 515 -23.32 -7.43 -62.73
N ARG A 516 -24.35 -7.53 -63.57
CA ARG A 516 -25.66 -6.88 -63.36
C ARG A 516 -26.27 -7.30 -62.03
N SER A 517 -26.36 -8.61 -61.75
CA SER A 517 -26.95 -9.12 -60.49
C SER A 517 -26.20 -8.66 -59.24
N MET A 518 -24.85 -8.59 -59.31
CA MET A 518 -24.01 -8.11 -58.22
C MET A 518 -24.20 -6.62 -57.94
N LEU A 519 -24.31 -5.80 -58.99
CA LEU A 519 -24.47 -4.35 -58.86
C LEU A 519 -25.90 -3.93 -58.49
N ALA A 520 -26.92 -4.69 -58.90
CA ALA A 520 -28.31 -4.47 -58.49
C ALA A 520 -28.47 -4.62 -56.96
N GLY A 521 -27.77 -5.57 -56.34
CA GLY A 521 -27.75 -5.72 -54.87
C GLY A 521 -27.08 -4.58 -54.09
N LEU A 522 -26.49 -3.59 -54.76
CA LEU A 522 -25.69 -2.51 -54.16
C LEU A 522 -26.25 -1.10 -54.42
N THR A 523 -27.53 -0.98 -54.75
CA THR A 523 -28.22 0.30 -55.00
C THR A 523 -28.13 1.30 -53.85
N GLN A 524 -27.94 0.86 -52.60
CA GLN A 524 -27.66 1.73 -51.45
C GLN A 524 -26.34 2.52 -51.55
N TYR A 525 -25.44 2.13 -52.47
CA TYR A 525 -24.18 2.81 -52.79
C TYR A 525 -24.23 3.53 -54.15
N ALA A 526 -25.42 3.80 -54.71
CA ALA A 526 -25.63 4.44 -56.02
C ALA A 526 -25.02 5.86 -56.19
N GLN A 527 -24.56 6.49 -55.11
CA GLN A 527 -23.83 7.76 -55.15
C GLN A 527 -22.32 7.59 -55.31
N ASP A 528 -21.77 6.39 -55.09
CA ASP A 528 -20.34 6.14 -55.15
C ASP A 528 -19.80 6.31 -56.59
N PRO A 529 -18.71 7.09 -56.81
CA PRO A 529 -18.17 7.31 -58.14
C PRO A 529 -17.70 6.05 -58.88
N ARG A 530 -17.15 5.05 -58.17
CA ARG A 530 -16.71 3.78 -58.76
C ARG A 530 -17.90 2.91 -59.13
N TYR A 531 -18.90 2.80 -58.26
CA TYR A 531 -20.15 2.11 -58.58
C TYR A 531 -20.79 2.69 -59.85
N ARG A 532 -20.93 4.02 -59.92
CA ARG A 532 -21.49 4.71 -61.09
C ARG A 532 -20.66 4.53 -62.36
N ALA A 533 -19.33 4.48 -62.24
CA ALA A 533 -18.45 4.17 -63.37
C ALA A 533 -18.67 2.75 -63.90
N VAL A 534 -18.63 1.74 -63.03
CA VAL A 534 -18.80 0.32 -63.43
C VAL A 534 -20.20 0.04 -64.00
N VAL A 535 -21.25 0.66 -63.44
CA VAL A 535 -22.61 0.59 -64.03
C VAL A 535 -22.67 1.32 -65.38
N GLY A 536 -21.88 2.38 -65.56
CA GLY A 536 -21.70 3.09 -66.84
C GLY A 536 -21.04 2.23 -67.91
N ASP A 537 -19.96 1.53 -67.54
CA ASP A 537 -19.25 0.60 -68.42
C ASP A 537 -20.12 -0.62 -68.75
N LEU A 538 -20.85 -1.16 -67.76
CA LEU A 538 -21.82 -2.25 -67.97
C LEU A 538 -22.90 -1.86 -68.97
N LEU A 539 -23.44 -0.64 -68.85
CA LEU A 539 -24.45 -0.12 -69.78
C LEU A 539 -23.87 0.05 -71.18
N ALA A 540 -22.63 0.55 -71.29
CA ALA A 540 -21.96 0.68 -72.59
C ALA A 540 -21.81 -0.69 -73.29
N ARG A 541 -21.47 -1.76 -72.56
CA ARG A 541 -21.42 -3.12 -73.12
C ARG A 541 -22.78 -3.63 -73.60
N HIS A 542 -23.86 -3.39 -72.84
CA HIS A 542 -25.21 -3.79 -73.27
C HIS A 542 -25.68 -3.01 -74.50
N VAL A 543 -25.28 -1.74 -74.62
CA VAL A 543 -25.54 -0.90 -75.79
C VAL A 543 -24.74 -1.37 -77.01
N GLU A 544 -23.47 -1.76 -76.83
CA GLU A 544 -22.60 -2.34 -77.87
C GLU A 544 -23.20 -3.63 -78.45
N HIS A 545 -23.57 -4.60 -77.61
CA HIS A 545 -24.24 -5.84 -78.07
C HIS A 545 -25.59 -5.58 -78.75
N ALA A 546 -26.37 -4.58 -78.29
CA ALA A 546 -27.62 -4.19 -78.94
C ALA A 546 -27.41 -3.48 -80.29
N GLU A 547 -26.31 -2.76 -80.46
CA GLU A 547 -25.89 -2.16 -81.74
C GLU A 547 -25.48 -3.25 -82.73
N ASP A 548 -24.59 -4.16 -82.34
CA ASP A 548 -24.13 -5.28 -83.17
C ASP A 548 -25.30 -6.15 -83.65
N ALA A 549 -26.21 -6.55 -82.76
CA ALA A 549 -27.41 -7.32 -83.12
C ALA A 549 -28.34 -6.57 -84.10
N LEU A 550 -28.44 -5.25 -84.01
CA LEU A 550 -29.20 -4.43 -84.97
C LEU A 550 -28.53 -4.30 -86.34
N GLU A 551 -27.20 -4.40 -86.42
CA GLU A 551 -26.43 -4.42 -87.67
C GLU A 551 -26.55 -5.78 -88.37
N ASP A 552 -26.42 -6.89 -87.63
CA ASP A 552 -26.69 -8.25 -88.12
C ASP A 552 -28.19 -8.48 -88.44
N GLY A 553 -29.05 -7.62 -87.89
CA GLY A 553 -30.47 -7.56 -88.18
C GLY A 553 -31.32 -8.52 -87.35
N ASP A 554 -30.79 -9.05 -86.25
CA ASP A 554 -31.58 -9.75 -85.23
C ASP A 554 -32.27 -8.72 -84.33
N ILE A 555 -33.60 -8.69 -84.42
CA ILE A 555 -34.44 -7.73 -83.72
C ILE A 555 -34.88 -8.26 -82.35
N GLU A 556 -34.86 -9.58 -82.15
CA GLU A 556 -35.28 -10.19 -80.89
C GLU A 556 -34.12 -10.17 -79.88
N GLU A 557 -32.89 -10.42 -80.35
CA GLU A 557 -31.67 -10.24 -79.55
C GLU A 557 -31.41 -8.76 -79.20
N ALA A 558 -31.53 -7.84 -80.16
CA ALA A 558 -31.41 -6.41 -79.86
C ALA A 558 -32.48 -5.89 -78.87
N GLU A 559 -33.69 -6.47 -78.87
CA GLU A 559 -34.72 -6.10 -77.89
C GLU A 559 -34.41 -6.64 -76.49
N SER A 560 -33.89 -7.87 -76.35
CA SER A 560 -33.56 -8.43 -75.04
C SER A 560 -32.45 -7.62 -74.36
N TRP A 561 -31.39 -7.27 -75.10
CA TRP A 561 -30.29 -6.43 -74.61
C TRP A 561 -30.77 -5.04 -74.16
N LEU A 562 -31.64 -4.39 -74.93
CA LEU A 562 -32.20 -3.08 -74.54
C LEU A 562 -33.17 -3.17 -73.37
N GLN A 563 -34.05 -4.18 -73.32
CA GLN A 563 -34.99 -4.37 -72.22
C GLN A 563 -34.27 -4.60 -70.89
N VAL A 564 -33.10 -5.27 -70.92
CA VAL A 564 -32.22 -5.45 -69.76
C VAL A 564 -31.70 -4.12 -69.21
N THR A 565 -31.71 -3.01 -69.98
CA THR A 565 -31.24 -1.68 -69.55
C THR A 565 -32.28 -0.83 -68.80
N ASP A 566 -33.57 -1.21 -68.80
CA ASP A 566 -34.62 -0.50 -68.05
C ASP A 566 -34.62 -0.82 -66.53
N ASP A 567 -33.94 -1.91 -66.15
CA ASP A 567 -33.91 -2.43 -64.78
C ASP A 567 -32.73 -1.87 -63.95
N GLU A 568 -32.68 -2.26 -62.66
CA GLU A 568 -31.47 -2.12 -61.84
C GLU A 568 -30.29 -2.93 -62.43
N PRO A 569 -29.06 -2.37 -62.42
CA PRO A 569 -28.62 -1.15 -61.73
C PRO A 569 -28.72 0.16 -62.54
N PHE A 570 -29.16 0.11 -63.80
CA PHE A 570 -28.94 1.19 -64.77
C PHE A 570 -29.73 2.47 -64.50
N ASN A 571 -30.87 2.37 -63.82
CA ASN A 571 -31.70 3.49 -63.36
C ASN A 571 -30.91 4.61 -62.64
N VAL A 572 -29.81 4.23 -61.97
CA VAL A 572 -28.89 5.15 -61.27
C VAL A 572 -28.23 6.20 -62.19
N LEU A 573 -28.08 5.89 -63.48
CA LEU A 573 -27.46 6.77 -64.50
C LEU A 573 -28.43 7.75 -65.16
N GLY A 574 -29.75 7.53 -65.01
CA GLY A 574 -30.78 8.26 -65.74
C GLY A 574 -30.90 7.83 -67.22
N ARG A 575 -31.94 8.33 -67.90
CA ARG A 575 -32.23 7.96 -69.30
C ARG A 575 -31.15 8.50 -70.25
N ARG A 576 -30.41 7.61 -70.92
CA ARG A 576 -29.42 7.97 -71.94
C ARG A 576 -30.03 8.12 -73.32
N ALA A 577 -29.53 9.09 -74.09
CA ALA A 577 -29.96 9.36 -75.47
C ALA A 577 -29.46 8.31 -76.49
N GLU A 578 -28.57 7.40 -76.10
CA GLU A 578 -28.09 6.28 -76.92
C GLU A 578 -29.13 5.16 -76.96
N VAL A 579 -29.52 4.64 -75.78
CA VAL A 579 -30.62 3.67 -75.60
C VAL A 579 -31.89 4.13 -76.33
N GLN A 580 -32.29 5.40 -76.16
CA GLN A 580 -33.45 5.96 -76.85
C GLN A 580 -33.31 6.03 -78.38
N ARG A 581 -32.09 6.21 -78.91
CA ARG A 581 -31.85 6.17 -80.36
C ARG A 581 -32.01 4.75 -80.88
N LEU A 582 -31.52 3.76 -80.15
CA LEU A 582 -31.61 2.34 -80.50
C LEU A 582 -33.04 1.80 -80.41
N GLU A 583 -33.79 2.11 -79.35
CA GLU A 583 -35.23 1.83 -79.26
C GLU A 583 -36.00 2.33 -80.49
N ASN A 584 -35.72 3.56 -80.92
CA ASN A 584 -36.38 4.16 -82.09
C ASN A 584 -35.93 3.50 -83.40
N SER A 585 -34.66 3.11 -83.52
CA SER A 585 -34.15 2.31 -84.63
C SER A 585 -34.86 0.95 -84.72
N LEU A 586 -34.99 0.25 -83.58
CA LEU A 586 -35.66 -1.04 -83.46
C LEU A 586 -37.16 -0.96 -83.80
N ARG A 587 -37.85 0.10 -83.38
CA ARG A 587 -39.25 0.41 -83.80
C ARG A 587 -39.35 0.63 -85.31
N ASN A 588 -38.41 1.36 -85.92
CA ASN A 588 -38.37 1.61 -87.36
C ASN A 588 -38.04 0.34 -88.17
N GLN A 589 -37.10 -0.50 -87.71
CA GLN A 589 -36.81 -1.79 -88.34
C GLN A 589 -37.99 -2.76 -88.23
N ARG A 590 -38.67 -2.84 -87.07
CA ARG A 590 -39.88 -3.66 -86.88
C ARG A 590 -41.01 -3.27 -87.80
N THR A 591 -41.31 -1.98 -87.91
CA THR A 591 -42.32 -1.48 -88.84
C THR A 591 -41.90 -1.74 -90.29
N GLY A 592 -40.62 -1.58 -90.63
CA GLY A 592 -40.06 -1.97 -91.93
C GLY A 592 -40.25 -3.45 -92.29
N LYS A 593 -39.84 -4.39 -91.42
CA LYS A 593 -40.04 -5.84 -91.64
C LYS A 593 -41.53 -6.21 -91.68
N ARG A 594 -42.37 -5.65 -90.78
CA ARG A 594 -43.83 -5.88 -90.79
C ARG A 594 -44.51 -5.35 -92.06
N VAL A 595 -44.12 -4.18 -92.55
CA VAL A 595 -44.65 -3.64 -93.82
C VAL A 595 -44.18 -4.48 -95.01
N ARG A 596 -42.91 -4.90 -95.06
CA ARG A 596 -42.41 -5.81 -96.11
C ARG A 596 -43.13 -7.17 -96.08
N LEU A 597 -43.34 -7.74 -94.91
CA LEU A 597 -44.12 -8.98 -94.76
C LEU A 597 -45.58 -8.76 -95.18
N ALA A 598 -46.21 -7.67 -94.75
CA ALA A 598 -47.58 -7.33 -95.12
C ALA A 598 -47.74 -7.09 -96.63
N THR A 599 -46.78 -6.45 -97.30
CA THR A 599 -46.81 -6.30 -98.76
C THR A 599 -46.55 -7.62 -99.47
N LEU A 600 -45.67 -8.50 -98.95
CA LEU A 600 -45.43 -9.82 -99.52
C LEU A 600 -46.65 -10.75 -99.33
N VAL A 601 -47.29 -10.72 -98.17
CA VAL A 601 -48.58 -11.39 -97.90
C VAL A 601 -49.69 -10.81 -98.78
N LEU A 602 -49.77 -9.49 -98.96
CA LEU A 602 -50.71 -8.85 -99.89
C LEU A 602 -50.46 -9.32 -101.33
N ILE A 603 -49.20 -9.40 -101.77
CA ILE A 603 -48.80 -9.94 -103.08
C ILE A 603 -49.21 -11.42 -103.19
N ILE A 604 -48.98 -12.26 -102.17
CA ILE A 604 -49.41 -13.66 -102.15
C ILE A 604 -50.94 -13.77 -102.19
N ILE A 605 -51.69 -12.89 -101.50
CA ILE A 605 -53.15 -12.84 -101.56
C ILE A 605 -53.63 -12.43 -102.96
N ILE A 606 -52.95 -11.47 -103.61
CA ILE A 606 -53.25 -11.03 -104.98
C ILE A 606 -52.97 -12.16 -105.98
N PHE A 607 -51.80 -12.82 -105.92
CA PHE A 607 -51.45 -13.93 -106.81
C PHE A 607 -52.26 -15.20 -106.54
N GLY A 608 -52.57 -15.49 -105.27
CA GLY A 608 -53.46 -16.58 -104.88
C GLY A 608 -54.90 -16.34 -105.33
N GLY A 609 -55.40 -15.10 -105.18
CA GLY A 609 -56.69 -14.67 -105.73
C GLY A 609 -56.73 -14.74 -107.26
N LEU A 610 -55.62 -14.39 -107.94
CA LEU A 610 -55.49 -14.52 -109.39
C LEU A 610 -55.45 -15.99 -109.86
N GLY A 611 -54.83 -16.88 -109.07
CA GLY A 611 -54.88 -18.33 -109.30
C GLY A 611 -56.27 -18.93 -109.09
N ILE A 612 -57.02 -18.45 -108.10
CA ILE A 612 -58.42 -18.83 -107.86
C ILE A 612 -59.35 -18.31 -108.97
N ALA A 613 -59.02 -17.19 -109.61
CA ALA A 613 -59.82 -16.60 -110.68
C ALA A 613 -59.71 -17.30 -112.05
N LEU A 614 -58.70 -18.16 -112.26
CA LEU A 614 -58.43 -18.82 -113.56
C LEU A 614 -58.85 -20.31 -113.63
N ALA A 615 -59.53 -20.83 -112.61
CA ALA A 615 -60.08 -22.19 -112.62
C ALA A 615 -61.55 -22.21 -112.15
N GLN A 616 -62.46 -22.48 -113.09
CA GLN A 616 -63.84 -22.92 -112.82
C GLN A 616 -64.05 -24.34 -113.37
N PRO A 617 -65.00 -25.12 -112.84
CA PRO A 617 -65.54 -25.14 -111.47
C PRO A 617 -65.46 -26.55 -110.84
N VAL A 618 -65.59 -26.70 -109.50
CA VAL A 618 -66.31 -27.81 -108.81
C VAL A 618 -66.26 -27.64 -107.27
N TRP A 619 -67.45 -27.41 -106.70
CA TRP A 619 -68.02 -27.86 -105.42
C TRP A 619 -67.36 -27.64 -104.03
N VAL A 620 -68.27 -27.40 -103.10
CA VAL A 620 -68.24 -27.20 -101.63
C VAL A 620 -69.12 -28.33 -101.02
N PRO A 621 -69.20 -28.62 -99.70
CA PRO A 621 -68.26 -28.56 -98.56
C PRO A 621 -67.96 -29.97 -97.99
N LEU A 622 -67.20 -30.07 -96.88
CA LEU A 622 -67.55 -31.03 -95.82
C LEU A 622 -67.34 -30.42 -94.43
N VAL A 623 -68.35 -30.53 -93.58
CA VAL A 623 -68.52 -29.82 -92.31
C VAL A 623 -68.98 -30.82 -91.24
N PHE A 624 -68.40 -30.71 -90.03
CA PHE A 624 -68.58 -31.53 -88.81
C PHE A 624 -68.05 -32.98 -88.81
N PRO A 625 -67.26 -33.30 -87.77
CA PRO A 625 -67.64 -34.34 -86.81
C PRO A 625 -68.02 -33.78 -85.41
N PRO A 626 -68.60 -34.60 -84.49
CA PRO A 626 -69.51 -34.15 -83.43
C PRO A 626 -68.87 -34.12 -82.00
N PRO A 627 -69.60 -33.79 -80.92
CA PRO A 627 -69.00 -33.21 -79.70
C PRO A 627 -68.60 -34.23 -78.63
N THR A 628 -67.51 -33.92 -77.90
CA THR A 628 -67.12 -34.66 -76.69
C THR A 628 -66.76 -33.73 -75.52
N SER A 629 -67.78 -33.46 -74.73
CA SER A 629 -67.85 -33.03 -73.32
C SER A 629 -66.58 -32.78 -72.46
N THR A 630 -66.62 -31.61 -71.80
CA THR A 630 -66.17 -31.32 -70.41
C THR A 630 -64.73 -30.83 -70.17
N PRO A 631 -64.54 -29.55 -69.78
CA PRO A 631 -63.38 -29.11 -69.01
C PRO A 631 -63.63 -29.33 -67.50
N SER A 632 -62.84 -30.17 -66.84
CA SER A 632 -62.83 -30.25 -65.37
C SER A 632 -61.49 -30.74 -64.81
N VAL A 633 -60.68 -29.78 -64.36
CA VAL A 633 -59.84 -29.79 -63.14
C VAL A 633 -58.93 -31.02 -62.87
N THR A 634 -57.62 -30.75 -62.97
CA THR A 634 -56.51 -31.35 -62.19
C THR A 634 -56.09 -32.81 -62.43
N PRO A 635 -54.81 -32.99 -62.78
CA PRO A 635 -53.95 -33.97 -62.12
C PRO A 635 -52.77 -33.30 -61.41
N THR A 636 -52.73 -33.41 -60.09
CA THR A 636 -51.53 -33.13 -59.28
C THR A 636 -50.71 -34.42 -59.20
N PRO A 637 -49.40 -34.43 -59.51
CA PRO A 637 -48.47 -35.29 -58.79
C PRO A 637 -48.23 -34.64 -57.41
N SER A 638 -49.09 -34.97 -56.44
CA SER A 638 -48.95 -34.57 -55.04
C SER A 638 -48.22 -35.67 -54.29
N ASP A 639 -47.32 -35.29 -53.37
CA ASP A 639 -46.80 -36.13 -52.28
C ASP A 639 -45.93 -37.34 -52.73
N THR A 640 -44.94 -37.86 -52.00
CA THR A 640 -44.36 -37.66 -50.65
C THR A 640 -43.00 -38.42 -50.63
N PRO A 641 -42.28 -38.64 -49.50
CA PRO A 641 -42.03 -37.79 -48.32
C PRO A 641 -40.52 -37.67 -47.95
N THR A 642 -40.20 -36.71 -47.10
CA THR A 642 -39.04 -36.75 -46.17
C THR A 642 -39.23 -37.89 -45.13
N PRO A 643 -38.19 -38.66 -44.77
CA PRO A 643 -37.37 -38.36 -43.57
C PRO A 643 -35.86 -38.66 -43.76
N SER A 644 -34.92 -37.94 -43.15
CA SER A 644 -34.49 -37.90 -41.73
C SER A 644 -33.80 -39.18 -41.20
N HIS A 645 -32.59 -38.96 -40.65
CA HIS A 645 -31.65 -39.88 -39.95
C HIS A 645 -30.88 -40.92 -40.82
N THR A 646 -29.54 -40.86 -40.90
CA THR A 646 -28.50 -41.44 -39.98
C THR A 646 -28.56 -42.99 -39.94
N PRO A 647 -27.48 -43.78 -40.15
CA PRO A 647 -26.07 -43.52 -39.80
C PRO A 647 -24.98 -43.91 -40.85
N THR A 648 -23.72 -43.79 -40.43
CA THR A 648 -22.46 -44.01 -41.18
C THR A 648 -21.96 -45.48 -41.16
N SER A 649 -21.35 -45.94 -42.26
CA SER A 649 -20.20 -46.90 -42.43
C SER A 649 -20.25 -47.47 -43.87
N THR A 650 -19.24 -48.04 -44.53
CA THR A 650 -17.80 -48.30 -44.30
C THR A 650 -17.11 -48.23 -45.68
N ASN A 651 -15.83 -47.81 -45.76
CA ASN A 651 -14.94 -48.34 -46.80
C ASN A 651 -13.52 -48.49 -46.24
N THR A 652 -12.93 -49.65 -46.46
CA THR A 652 -11.72 -50.14 -45.81
C THR A 652 -10.44 -49.59 -46.46
N PRO A 653 -9.53 -48.95 -45.70
CA PRO A 653 -8.16 -48.70 -46.15
C PRO A 653 -7.21 -49.84 -45.73
N THR A 654 -6.23 -50.17 -46.58
CA THR A 654 -5.11 -51.03 -46.20
C THR A 654 -4.01 -50.21 -45.54
N GLU A 655 -3.48 -50.68 -44.42
CA GLU A 655 -2.44 -50.02 -43.63
C GLU A 655 -1.04 -50.07 -44.26
N THR A 656 -0.16 -49.13 -43.91
CA THR A 656 1.20 -49.44 -43.38
C THR A 656 1.76 -48.24 -42.60
N SER A 657 2.21 -48.44 -41.35
CA SER A 657 3.15 -47.61 -40.54
C SER A 657 2.92 -46.07 -40.46
N THR A 658 2.82 -45.44 -39.29
CA THR A 658 3.82 -45.46 -38.18
C THR A 658 3.19 -44.82 -36.92
N PRO A 659 3.45 -45.29 -35.69
CA PRO A 659 2.81 -44.75 -34.48
C PRO A 659 3.35 -43.39 -34.03
N THR A 660 2.44 -42.46 -33.72
CA THR A 660 2.74 -41.18 -33.06
C THR A 660 2.91 -41.37 -31.54
N PRO A 661 3.92 -40.77 -30.88
CA PRO A 661 4.25 -41.04 -29.48
C PRO A 661 3.36 -40.30 -28.46
N THR A 662 3.24 -40.95 -27.30
CA THR A 662 2.64 -40.46 -26.05
C THR A 662 3.34 -39.20 -25.50
N PRO A 663 2.61 -38.18 -25.00
CA PRO A 663 3.18 -37.20 -24.09
C PRO A 663 3.33 -37.82 -22.69
N THR A 664 4.49 -38.42 -22.43
CA THR A 664 4.88 -38.86 -21.09
C THR A 664 5.30 -37.66 -20.25
N SER A 665 4.69 -37.43 -19.09
CA SER A 665 5.16 -36.45 -18.12
C SER A 665 6.38 -37.00 -17.36
N THR A 666 7.58 -36.52 -17.70
CA THR A 666 8.81 -36.82 -16.96
C THR A 666 9.68 -35.57 -16.85
N ASP A 667 9.52 -34.80 -15.76
CA ASP A 667 10.51 -33.80 -15.38
C ASP A 667 11.57 -34.44 -14.48
N THR A 668 12.73 -34.72 -15.06
CA THR A 668 13.95 -35.11 -14.35
C THR A 668 14.95 -33.96 -14.42
N ALA A 669 15.44 -33.52 -13.26
CA ALA A 669 16.41 -32.43 -13.16
C ALA A 669 17.78 -32.78 -13.79
N VAL A 670 18.49 -31.76 -14.31
CA VAL A 670 19.96 -31.75 -14.51
C VAL A 670 20.44 -30.29 -14.74
N PRO A 671 21.70 -29.92 -14.39
CA PRO A 671 22.06 -28.53 -14.06
C PRO A 671 22.64 -27.68 -15.22
N THR A 672 22.77 -26.38 -14.97
CA THR A 672 23.28 -25.36 -15.91
C THR A 672 24.67 -24.84 -15.47
N PRO A 673 25.61 -24.50 -16.38
CA PRO A 673 27.04 -24.60 -16.08
C PRO A 673 27.76 -23.31 -15.64
N THR A 674 28.95 -23.52 -15.09
CA THR A 674 29.97 -22.50 -14.77
C THR A 674 30.47 -21.76 -16.01
N VAL A 675 30.64 -20.43 -15.92
CA VAL A 675 31.42 -19.63 -16.87
C VAL A 675 32.49 -18.83 -16.13
N THR A 676 33.74 -19.03 -16.54
CA THR A 676 34.92 -18.26 -16.10
C THR A 676 35.25 -17.19 -17.15
N PRO A 677 35.65 -15.98 -16.72
CA PRO A 677 36.64 -15.22 -17.47
C PRO A 677 37.88 -14.92 -16.63
N SER A 678 39.04 -14.97 -17.29
CA SER A 678 40.38 -14.73 -16.73
C SER A 678 40.99 -13.51 -17.41
N LEU A 679 41.60 -12.58 -16.65
CA LEU A 679 42.59 -11.62 -17.17
C LEU A 679 43.67 -11.26 -16.12
N THR A 680 44.89 -11.06 -16.62
CA THR A 680 46.16 -10.74 -15.93
C THR A 680 47.03 -9.95 -16.94
N VAL A 681 48.05 -9.15 -16.60
CA VAL A 681 48.85 -8.90 -15.37
C VAL A 681 48.90 -7.35 -15.15
N THR A 682 49.46 -6.76 -14.08
CA THR A 682 50.89 -6.34 -13.97
C THR A 682 51.10 -5.60 -12.62
N PRO A 683 52.24 -5.72 -11.91
CA PRO A 683 52.38 -5.31 -10.49
C PRO A 683 53.20 -4.02 -10.24
N SER A 684 53.23 -3.56 -8.97
CA SER A 684 54.31 -2.75 -8.39
C SER A 684 54.38 -2.93 -6.85
N GLU A 685 55.44 -2.43 -6.20
CA GLU A 685 56.06 -3.04 -5.01
C GLU A 685 55.64 -2.56 -3.60
N THR A 686 55.77 -3.50 -2.65
CA THR A 686 56.12 -3.50 -1.19
C THR A 686 56.58 -2.21 -0.45
N PRO A 687 56.65 -2.15 0.92
CA PRO A 687 56.40 -3.19 1.95
C PRO A 687 55.72 -2.78 3.31
N THR A 688 55.40 -3.81 4.14
CA THR A 688 55.36 -3.84 5.65
C THR A 688 54.44 -2.87 6.43
N HIS A 689 53.63 -3.32 7.39
CA HIS A 689 54.09 -4.00 8.62
C HIS A 689 53.05 -4.96 9.25
N THR A 690 53.56 -6.02 9.87
CA THR A 690 52.81 -6.99 10.69
C THR A 690 52.34 -6.39 12.02
N ASN A 691 51.11 -6.72 12.45
CA ASN A 691 50.82 -6.91 13.87
C ASN A 691 49.68 -7.92 14.08
N THR A 692 49.98 -8.97 14.83
CA THR A 692 49.04 -9.98 15.30
C THR A 692 48.17 -9.41 16.42
N PRO A 693 46.86 -9.71 16.43
CA PRO A 693 46.24 -10.05 17.71
C PRO A 693 45.54 -11.42 17.67
N THR A 694 45.83 -12.21 18.70
CA THR A 694 45.20 -13.50 18.99
C THR A 694 43.70 -13.33 19.26
N ALA A 695 42.85 -13.98 18.48
CA ALA A 695 41.44 -14.12 18.81
C ALA A 695 41.27 -15.22 19.88
N THR A 696 41.27 -14.82 21.15
CA THR A 696 40.82 -15.70 22.24
C THR A 696 39.31 -15.88 22.12
N TYR A 697 38.87 -17.10 21.84
CA TYR A 697 37.44 -17.46 21.89
C TYR A 697 36.96 -17.47 23.34
N THR A 698 36.20 -16.44 23.72
CA THR A 698 35.29 -16.51 24.87
C THR A 698 33.90 -16.84 24.32
N PRO A 699 33.32 -18.02 24.59
CA PRO A 699 31.92 -18.26 24.26
C PRO A 699 31.06 -17.34 25.13
N SER A 700 30.37 -16.40 24.48
CA SER A 700 29.24 -15.71 25.09
C SER A 700 28.06 -16.65 25.03
N ASP A 701 27.51 -17.05 26.19
CA ASP A 701 26.19 -17.68 26.29
C ASP A 701 25.12 -16.62 25.98
N THR A 702 25.07 -16.18 24.73
CA THR A 702 23.93 -15.48 24.17
C THR A 702 22.88 -16.55 23.90
N PRO A 703 21.72 -16.57 24.58
CA PRO A 703 20.65 -17.48 24.22
C PRO A 703 20.14 -17.12 22.83
N THR A 704 20.65 -17.82 21.82
CA THR A 704 20.10 -17.76 20.46
C THR A 704 18.62 -18.08 20.57
N ILE A 705 17.77 -17.16 20.11
CA ILE A 705 16.32 -17.35 20.07
C ILE A 705 16.07 -18.60 19.22
N THR A 706 15.84 -19.72 19.90
CA THR A 706 15.34 -20.92 19.25
C THR A 706 13.96 -20.54 18.76
N ASN A 707 13.69 -20.77 17.47
CA ASN A 707 12.36 -20.58 16.92
C ASN A 707 11.41 -21.56 17.62
N THR A 708 10.82 -21.10 18.74
CA THR A 708 9.64 -21.71 19.33
C THR A 708 8.62 -21.84 18.21
N PRO A 709 8.06 -23.03 17.94
CA PRO A 709 7.06 -23.17 16.90
C PRO A 709 5.95 -22.17 17.20
N THR A 710 5.74 -21.23 16.27
CA THR A 710 4.72 -20.20 16.38
C THR A 710 3.43 -20.87 16.81
N ILE A 711 2.88 -20.45 17.95
CA ILE A 711 1.54 -20.88 18.37
C ILE A 711 0.62 -20.48 17.23
N THR A 712 0.23 -21.46 16.42
CA THR A 712 -0.76 -21.28 15.36
C THR A 712 -1.98 -20.71 16.07
N PRO A 713 -2.49 -19.52 15.68
CA PRO A 713 -3.53 -18.86 16.45
C PRO A 713 -4.71 -19.81 16.55
N THR A 714 -4.93 -20.35 17.76
CA THR A 714 -6.09 -21.18 18.05
C THR A 714 -7.30 -20.32 17.70
N PRO A 715 -8.15 -20.73 16.75
CA PRO A 715 -9.28 -19.91 16.33
C PRO A 715 -10.13 -19.60 17.57
N LEU A 716 -10.59 -18.36 17.69
CA LEU A 716 -11.38 -17.92 18.85
C LEU A 716 -12.68 -18.73 18.91
N VAL A 717 -12.71 -19.78 19.73
CA VAL A 717 -13.91 -20.58 19.97
C VAL A 717 -14.80 -19.79 20.92
N LEU A 718 -15.91 -19.28 20.39
CA LEU A 718 -16.90 -18.51 21.13
C LEU A 718 -17.73 -19.39 22.08
N CYS A 719 -18.00 -20.63 21.67
CA CYS A 719 -18.72 -21.64 22.44
C CYS A 719 -18.68 -23.00 21.73
N ARG A 720 -19.14 -24.03 22.44
CA ARG A 720 -19.39 -25.37 21.88
C ARG A 720 -20.89 -25.66 21.76
N VAL A 721 -21.29 -26.20 20.61
CA VAL A 721 -22.67 -26.60 20.30
C VAL A 721 -22.73 -28.09 19.96
N PHE A 722 -23.73 -28.78 20.50
CA PHE A 722 -24.03 -30.19 20.23
C PHE A 722 -25.06 -30.27 19.10
N VAL A 723 -24.98 -31.29 18.25
CA VAL A 723 -25.97 -31.59 17.21
C VAL A 723 -26.93 -32.69 17.70
N PRO A 724 -28.16 -32.34 18.16
CA PRO A 724 -29.12 -33.31 18.66
C PRO A 724 -29.98 -33.90 17.54
N GLY A 725 -30.22 -35.22 17.59
CA GLY A 725 -31.17 -35.91 16.73
C GLY A 725 -30.52 -37.01 15.88
N PRO A 726 -31.31 -37.72 15.05
CA PRO A 726 -30.83 -38.84 14.23
C PRO A 726 -30.23 -38.41 12.88
N ASP A 727 -30.44 -37.16 12.46
CA ASP A 727 -30.09 -36.66 11.13
C ASP A 727 -28.82 -35.80 11.14
N ALA A 728 -28.06 -35.85 10.05
CA ALA A 728 -26.86 -35.04 9.87
C ALA A 728 -27.19 -33.57 9.53
N VAL A 729 -26.51 -32.62 10.18
CA VAL A 729 -26.71 -31.17 9.96
C VAL A 729 -25.90 -30.69 8.76
N ARG A 730 -26.56 -29.93 7.88
CA ARG A 730 -25.97 -29.38 6.65
C ARG A 730 -25.14 -28.14 6.93
N VAL A 731 -23.86 -28.17 6.59
CA VAL A 731 -22.94 -27.03 6.65
C VAL A 731 -22.96 -26.28 5.32
N ARG A 732 -23.00 -24.95 5.34
CA ARG A 732 -23.11 -24.11 4.13
C ARG A 732 -21.96 -23.12 3.98
N SER A 733 -21.72 -22.64 2.76
CA SER A 733 -20.70 -21.63 2.46
C SER A 733 -21.01 -20.26 3.10
N GLU A 734 -22.29 -19.95 3.23
CA GLU A 734 -22.83 -18.66 3.68
C GLU A 734 -23.97 -18.86 4.68
N PRO A 735 -24.27 -17.88 5.55
CA PRO A 735 -25.36 -17.94 6.52
C PRO A 735 -26.71 -17.71 5.82
N SER A 736 -27.15 -18.64 4.98
CA SER A 736 -28.45 -18.62 4.32
C SER A 736 -28.95 -20.02 3.99
N ILE A 737 -30.27 -20.22 4.04
CA ILE A 737 -30.93 -21.46 3.61
C ILE A 737 -30.75 -21.78 2.11
N THR A 738 -30.36 -20.80 1.28
CA THR A 738 -30.05 -20.97 -0.15
C THR A 738 -28.56 -21.21 -0.43
N GLY A 739 -27.67 -20.94 0.55
CA GLY A 739 -26.22 -21.08 0.39
C GLY A 739 -25.78 -22.51 0.08
N VAL A 740 -24.72 -22.66 -0.73
CA VAL A 740 -24.24 -23.97 -1.20
C VAL A 740 -23.85 -24.86 -0.01
N GLN A 741 -24.26 -26.13 -0.04
CA GLN A 741 -23.92 -27.10 1.01
C GLN A 741 -22.46 -27.54 0.84
N VAL A 742 -21.61 -27.19 1.81
CA VAL A 742 -20.17 -27.50 1.86
C VAL A 742 -19.90 -28.84 2.55
N GLY A 743 -20.80 -29.27 3.46
CA GLY A 743 -20.61 -30.53 4.18
C GLY A 743 -21.82 -30.98 4.99
N LEU A 744 -21.64 -32.07 5.71
CA LEU A 744 -22.61 -32.68 6.62
C LEU A 744 -21.89 -33.05 7.93
N ILE A 745 -22.42 -32.59 9.07
CA ILE A 745 -21.96 -32.97 10.40
C ILE A 745 -22.83 -34.14 10.87
N PRO A 746 -22.25 -35.32 11.19
CA PRO A 746 -23.03 -36.45 11.68
C PRO A 746 -23.73 -36.12 13.02
N PRO A 747 -24.86 -36.77 13.32
CA PRO A 747 -25.54 -36.61 14.60
C PRO A 747 -24.62 -36.94 15.80
N GLU A 748 -25.01 -36.46 16.98
CA GLU A 748 -24.31 -36.67 18.26
C GLU A 748 -22.88 -36.08 18.37
N ASN A 749 -22.48 -35.22 17.42
CA ASN A 749 -21.18 -34.54 17.48
C ASN A 749 -21.26 -33.21 18.24
N ILE A 750 -20.17 -32.88 18.93
CA ILE A 750 -19.90 -31.54 19.50
C ILE A 750 -19.05 -30.76 18.52
N VAL A 751 -19.38 -29.48 18.36
CA VAL A 751 -18.88 -28.61 17.30
C VAL A 751 -18.45 -27.27 17.88
N GLU A 752 -17.31 -26.75 17.43
CA GLU A 752 -16.77 -25.47 17.88
C GLU A 752 -17.27 -24.32 17.02
N VAL A 753 -17.86 -23.30 17.66
CA VAL A 753 -18.35 -22.08 17.02
C VAL A 753 -17.23 -21.04 17.03
N THR A 754 -16.85 -20.57 15.84
CA THR A 754 -15.77 -19.59 15.60
C THR A 754 -16.27 -18.24 15.08
N GLY A 755 -17.59 -18.12 14.87
CA GLY A 755 -18.27 -16.87 14.53
C GLY A 755 -19.79 -17.01 14.68
N GLN A 756 -20.47 -15.89 14.85
CA GLN A 756 -21.93 -15.81 14.90
C GLN A 756 -22.39 -14.70 13.94
N GLN A 757 -23.51 -14.89 13.24
CA GLN A 757 -24.08 -13.86 12.36
C GLN A 757 -25.59 -14.03 12.21
N ILE A 758 -26.33 -12.93 12.19
CA ILE A 758 -27.74 -12.93 11.77
C ILE A 758 -27.80 -12.77 10.25
N SER A 759 -28.50 -13.67 9.56
CA SER A 759 -28.67 -13.57 8.11
C SER A 759 -29.58 -12.40 7.74
N SER A 760 -29.16 -11.59 6.76
CA SER A 760 -30.02 -10.57 6.15
C SER A 760 -31.14 -11.15 5.29
N GLN A 761 -31.07 -12.44 4.91
CA GLN A 761 -32.07 -13.10 4.06
C GLN A 761 -33.16 -13.83 4.85
N ASP A 762 -32.83 -14.46 5.98
CA ASP A 762 -33.81 -15.22 6.78
C ASP A 762 -34.03 -14.68 8.21
N GLY A 763 -33.27 -13.68 8.65
CA GLY A 763 -33.38 -13.07 9.97
C GLY A 763 -33.00 -13.97 11.14
N ARG A 764 -32.40 -15.15 10.88
CA ARG A 764 -32.03 -16.13 11.91
C ARG A 764 -30.55 -16.03 12.26
N LEU A 765 -30.22 -16.50 13.45
CA LEU A 765 -28.85 -16.67 13.91
C LEU A 765 -28.21 -17.91 13.27
N TRP A 766 -27.02 -17.73 12.72
CA TRP A 766 -26.16 -18.77 12.15
C TRP A 766 -24.84 -18.81 12.90
N TYR A 767 -24.31 -20.01 13.10
CA TYR A 767 -23.02 -20.27 13.73
C TYR A 767 -22.01 -20.67 12.65
N LEU A 768 -20.90 -19.95 12.57
CA LEU A 768 -19.75 -20.34 11.77
C LEU A 768 -18.97 -21.40 12.54
N VAL A 769 -19.01 -22.63 12.07
CA VAL A 769 -18.42 -23.77 12.73
C VAL A 769 -17.19 -24.28 11.99
N ASN A 770 -16.28 -24.89 12.75
CA ASN A 770 -15.14 -25.62 12.22
C ASN A 770 -15.15 -27.03 12.82
N VAL A 771 -15.24 -28.06 11.98
CA VAL A 771 -15.39 -29.46 12.41
C VAL A 771 -14.36 -30.33 11.72
N SER A 772 -13.49 -30.99 12.48
CA SER A 772 -12.65 -32.08 11.98
C SER A 772 -13.43 -33.39 11.97
N ILE A 773 -13.63 -33.98 10.79
CA ILE A 773 -14.29 -35.29 10.64
C ILE A 773 -13.23 -36.30 10.20
N GLY A 774 -12.67 -37.02 11.17
CA GLY A 774 -11.57 -37.96 10.97
C GLY A 774 -10.21 -37.28 10.72
N ASN A 775 -9.19 -38.07 10.38
CA ASN A 775 -7.79 -37.69 10.47
C ASN A 775 -7.24 -36.75 9.36
N SER A 776 -8.07 -36.13 8.52
CA SER A 776 -7.55 -35.21 7.47
C SER A 776 -8.52 -34.18 6.87
N ALA A 777 -9.81 -34.15 7.22
CA ALA A 777 -10.77 -33.22 6.65
C ALA A 777 -11.39 -32.29 7.71
N SER A 778 -11.06 -31.00 7.65
CA SER A 778 -11.78 -29.94 8.37
C SER A 778 -12.86 -29.32 7.47
N ILE A 779 -14.09 -29.28 7.97
CA ILE A 779 -15.21 -28.62 7.32
C ILE A 779 -15.47 -27.31 8.05
N ARG A 780 -15.25 -26.18 7.37
CA ARG A 780 -15.60 -24.84 7.87
C ARG A 780 -16.80 -24.31 7.10
N GLY A 781 -17.79 -23.78 7.82
CA GLY A 781 -18.96 -23.16 7.22
C GLY A 781 -20.08 -22.92 8.22
N TRP A 782 -21.24 -22.53 7.74
CA TRP A 782 -22.35 -22.06 8.55
C TRP A 782 -23.39 -23.16 8.82
N ILE A 783 -23.82 -23.27 10.08
CA ILE A 783 -25.01 -24.03 10.50
C ILE A 783 -26.02 -23.09 11.16
N ARG A 784 -27.30 -23.47 11.13
CA ARG A 784 -28.39 -22.65 11.66
C ARG A 784 -28.55 -22.94 13.16
N SER A 785 -28.71 -21.92 14.01
CA SER A 785 -28.66 -22.09 15.46
C SER A 785 -29.74 -23.00 16.05
N ASP A 786 -30.89 -23.14 15.36
CA ASP A 786 -31.99 -24.03 15.71
C ASP A 786 -31.73 -25.52 15.37
N THR A 787 -30.64 -25.82 14.66
CA THR A 787 -30.21 -27.20 14.34
C THR A 787 -29.16 -27.75 15.31
N SER A 788 -28.75 -26.95 16.30
CA SER A 788 -27.85 -27.36 17.38
C SER A 788 -28.38 -26.92 18.75
N ARG A 789 -27.76 -27.43 19.83
CA ARG A 789 -28.00 -26.98 21.21
C ARG A 789 -26.69 -26.51 21.81
N PRO A 790 -26.62 -25.34 22.46
CA PRO A 790 -25.42 -24.92 23.18
C PRO A 790 -25.09 -25.95 24.28
N VAL A 791 -23.84 -26.42 24.29
CA VAL A 791 -23.24 -27.12 25.45
C VAL A 791 -22.76 -26.09 26.46
N GLU A 792 -22.24 -24.97 25.94
CA GLU A 792 -21.81 -23.80 26.67
C GLU A 792 -22.57 -22.58 26.15
N THR A 793 -22.92 -21.63 27.02
CA THR A 793 -23.66 -20.43 26.64
C THR A 793 -22.79 -19.55 25.73
N CYS A 794 -23.15 -19.46 24.45
CA CYS A 794 -22.50 -18.55 23.52
C CYS A 794 -22.70 -17.09 23.96
N PRO A 795 -21.69 -16.20 23.80
CA PRO A 795 -21.87 -14.79 24.06
C PRO A 795 -22.96 -14.21 23.13
N PRO A 796 -23.71 -13.19 23.58
CA PRO A 796 -24.68 -12.51 22.72
C PRO A 796 -23.96 -11.83 21.54
N LEU A 797 -24.71 -11.57 20.47
CA LEU A 797 -24.28 -10.62 19.44
C LEU A 797 -24.60 -9.22 19.94
N ASP A 798 -23.58 -8.36 19.98
CA ASP A 798 -23.70 -6.91 20.16
C ASP A 798 -24.21 -6.21 18.88
#